data_AF-A0A9P0VNL1-F1
#
_entry.id   AF-A0A9P0VNL1-F1
#
_cell.length_a   1.000
_cell.length_b   1.000
_cell.length_c   1.000
_cell.angle_alpha   90.00
_cell.angle_beta   90.00
_cell.angle_gamma   90.00
#
_symmetry.space_group_name_H-M   'P 1'
#
loop_
_entity.id
_entity.type
_entity.pdbx_description
1 polymer ?
#
loop_
_entity_poly.entity_id
_entity_poly.type
_entity_poly.pdbx_seq_one_letter_code
_entity_poly.pdbx_strand_id
1 'polypeptide(L)'
;MNGHGGGGDKICAFEIAVVVPKKDDDQSFESVEVLVEEFQKVGLLVDRVVGLQNEYIKLAASLHILGQAAAELRMKKRTHIGVDLQFEWDEVEAFSNQPDGSLFSWSERFNCYCYLLYKIVNEGNSVRNLSFGPEEVHWEPGESLLRRLEFEGIVKEVFLMHDETKRKKLLRSWALNWWDLTAQPIDNICSYYGTKIATYFTFLGMYTRWMLFPAAFGLAVQLVDFGSLQMFVLPVFFICLVSWAVLFLQFWKRKNAALLVRWQLNYPIGEYSGFKFVERECGLFQAPVELVLQWGIDNSKEKETSQSEEWFGRLMRFRNDALIILSIICLQLPFELAFAHVYEVLSSDILKFALTAVYLLVIQYFNGVGGKISAKLVKYEGNKNMEYKADSLVYKVFGLYFMQTYIGIFYHALLHRNILTLRQVLVQRLILSEVLGNLVENSLPYLTYSFRKYRAVRNKRKSGGLSEGKIQYFSRVEKEFLKPAYTASIGEELEDGLFDDLLELALQFGMIMMFACAFPLGFAFATLNNITEIRTDALKLLAIFRRPIPRPNATIGAWLNIFQFLIVMSICTNCVLLVCLYDREGTWKMSPGLAAILIMEHVLLLIKAGFSHLVPAEPEWVRANRAKNASYAQDMCSRQLLRSISSEKMNKCK
;
A
#
# COMPACT_ATOMS: atom_id res chain seq x y z
N MET A 1 35.04 20.25 40.65
CA MET A 1 34.85 18.86 41.10
C MET A 1 33.68 18.26 40.34
N ASN A 2 34.02 17.37 39.40
CA ASN A 2 33.22 16.40 38.64
C ASN A 2 31.84 16.82 38.13
N GLY A 3 31.83 17.27 36.87
CA GLY A 3 30.69 17.12 35.98
C GLY A 3 30.48 15.67 35.57
N HIS A 4 29.21 15.27 35.49
CA HIS A 4 28.77 14.09 34.76
C HIS A 4 27.94 14.59 33.58
N GLY A 5 28.61 14.75 32.44
CA GLY A 5 27.97 14.77 31.13
C GLY A 5 27.49 13.35 30.82
N GLY A 6 26.23 13.08 31.12
CA GLY A 6 25.52 11.86 30.74
C GLY A 6 24.65 12.11 29.51
N GLY A 7 25.23 12.58 28.41
CA GLY A 7 24.60 12.50 27.10
C GLY A 7 24.73 11.05 26.61
N GLY A 8 23.83 10.18 27.07
CA GLY A 8 23.80 8.80 26.60
C GLY A 8 23.53 8.80 25.10
N ASP A 9 24.55 8.48 24.31
CA ASP A 9 24.40 8.08 22.92
C ASP A 9 23.33 6.98 22.86
N LYS A 10 22.13 7.34 22.39
CA LYS A 10 21.12 6.35 22.03
C LYS A 10 21.79 5.45 21.00
N ILE A 11 22.08 4.20 21.39
CA ILE A 11 22.64 3.17 20.52
C ILE A 11 21.89 3.22 19.19
N CYS A 12 22.58 3.60 18.11
CA CYS A 12 21.99 3.66 16.78
C CYS A 12 21.56 2.25 16.39
N ALA A 13 20.25 2.03 16.21
CA ALA A 13 19.75 0.73 15.78
C ALA A 13 20.19 0.48 14.34
N PHE A 14 20.61 -0.76 14.04
CA PHE A 14 20.87 -1.16 12.66
C PHE A 14 19.55 -1.27 11.89
N GLU A 15 19.43 -0.52 10.80
CA GLU A 15 18.18 -0.39 10.04
C GLU A 15 18.25 -1.06 8.66
N ILE A 16 19.46 -1.24 8.11
CA ILE A 16 19.69 -1.84 6.79
C ILE A 16 20.68 -2.99 6.91
N ALA A 17 20.48 -4.04 6.11
CA ALA A 17 21.44 -5.11 5.93
C ALA A 17 21.74 -5.33 4.45
N VAL A 18 23.03 -5.48 4.13
CA VAL A 18 23.53 -5.87 2.81
C VAL A 18 23.95 -7.34 2.87
N VAL A 19 23.48 -8.14 1.91
CA VAL A 19 23.74 -9.57 1.85
C VAL A 19 24.84 -9.85 0.84
N VAL A 20 25.94 -10.41 1.32
CA VAL A 20 27.09 -10.80 0.52
C VAL A 20 27.36 -12.31 0.66
N PRO A 21 27.96 -12.95 -0.35
CA PRO A 21 28.40 -14.34 -0.25
C PRO A 21 29.36 -14.51 0.92
N LYS A 22 29.26 -15.67 1.58
CA LYS A 22 30.11 -15.99 2.71
C LYS A 22 31.55 -16.24 2.22
N LYS A 23 32.52 -15.66 2.93
CA LYS A 23 33.95 -15.96 2.77
C LYS A 23 34.25 -17.42 3.16
N ASP A 24 34.84 -18.18 2.24
CA ASP A 24 35.48 -19.47 2.54
C ASP A 24 36.95 -19.20 2.94
N ASP A 25 37.52 -20.04 3.82
CA ASP A 25 38.81 -19.78 4.49
C ASP A 25 40.00 -19.56 3.52
N ASP A 26 39.90 -20.03 2.27
CA ASP A 26 40.95 -19.91 1.24
C ASP A 26 40.75 -18.74 0.25
N GLN A 27 39.66 -17.97 0.32
CA GLN A 27 39.35 -16.89 -0.63
C GLN A 27 39.30 -15.50 0.04
N SER A 28 40.08 -14.55 -0.46
CA SER A 28 39.96 -13.13 -0.12
C SER A 28 39.00 -12.43 -1.07
N PHE A 29 37.93 -11.83 -0.54
CA PHE A 29 37.03 -10.96 -1.31
C PHE A 29 37.41 -9.51 -1.04
N GLU A 30 38.38 -8.99 -1.79
CA GLU A 30 38.79 -7.59 -1.71
C GLU A 30 37.64 -6.65 -2.00
N SER A 31 36.74 -7.00 -2.93
CA SER A 31 35.54 -6.21 -3.25
C SER A 31 34.62 -5.99 -2.04
N VAL A 32 34.46 -6.98 -1.17
CA VAL A 32 33.62 -6.90 0.03
C VAL A 32 34.32 -6.11 1.14
N GLU A 33 35.63 -6.28 1.29
CA GLU A 33 36.41 -5.49 2.27
C GLU A 33 36.42 -4.01 1.88
N VAL A 34 36.66 -3.70 0.60
CA VAL A 34 36.58 -2.32 0.08
C VAL A 34 35.18 -1.75 0.28
N LEU A 35 34.11 -2.52 0.04
CA LEU A 35 32.75 -2.07 0.31
C LEU A 35 32.54 -1.67 1.78
N VAL A 36 33.04 -2.48 2.72
CA VAL A 36 32.96 -2.20 4.16
C VAL A 36 33.76 -0.97 4.54
N GLU A 37 34.97 -0.82 3.99
CA GLU A 37 35.81 0.36 4.20
C GLU A 37 35.14 1.63 3.68
N GLU A 38 34.54 1.59 2.48
CA GLU A 38 33.83 2.73 1.91
C GLU A 38 32.59 3.10 2.75
N PHE A 39 31.84 2.12 3.27
CA PHE A 39 30.74 2.42 4.21
C PHE A 39 31.23 3.11 5.49
N GLN A 40 32.38 2.69 6.02
CA GLN A 40 32.97 3.33 7.20
C GLN A 40 33.50 4.74 6.88
N LYS A 41 34.08 4.96 5.69
CA LYS A 41 34.52 6.29 5.24
C LYS A 41 33.38 7.29 5.13
N VAL A 42 32.20 6.84 4.69
CA VAL A 42 30.96 7.64 4.65
C VAL A 42 30.43 7.95 6.07
N GLY A 43 30.93 7.27 7.10
CA GLY A 43 30.53 7.45 8.50
C GLY A 43 29.38 6.55 8.95
N LEU A 44 29.08 5.48 8.20
CA LEU A 44 28.13 4.45 8.62
C LEU A 44 28.77 3.52 9.65
N LEU A 45 28.01 3.16 10.68
CA LEU A 45 28.37 2.11 11.62
C LEU A 45 28.11 0.76 10.95
N VAL A 46 29.17 -0.03 10.81
CA VAL A 46 29.14 -1.32 10.12
C VAL A 46 29.36 -2.46 11.12
N ASP A 47 28.51 -3.48 11.08
CA ASP A 47 28.69 -4.70 11.87
C ASP A 47 28.48 -5.96 11.01
N ARG A 48 29.49 -6.81 10.95
CA ARG A 48 29.55 -7.99 10.08
C ARG A 48 29.08 -9.22 10.83
N VAL A 49 28.14 -9.95 10.24
CA VAL A 49 27.57 -11.17 10.82
C VAL A 49 27.65 -12.30 9.82
N VAL A 50 28.47 -13.29 10.12
CA VAL A 50 28.60 -14.50 9.29
C VAL A 50 27.41 -15.43 9.54
N GLY A 51 26.66 -15.76 8.48
CA GLY A 51 25.57 -16.74 8.51
C GLY A 51 25.97 -18.13 8.03
N LEU A 52 24.96 -18.96 7.76
CA LEU A 52 25.14 -20.32 7.25
C LEU A 52 25.67 -20.32 5.80
N GLN A 53 25.03 -19.53 4.93
CA GLN A 53 25.30 -19.46 3.49
C GLN A 53 25.85 -18.11 3.02
N ASN A 54 25.47 -17.05 3.72
CA ASN A 54 25.81 -15.67 3.37
C ASN A 54 26.43 -14.98 4.58
N GLU A 55 27.17 -13.93 4.31
CA GLU A 55 27.57 -12.95 5.29
C GLU A 55 26.64 -11.72 5.19
N TYR A 56 26.36 -11.11 6.33
CA TYR A 56 25.42 -10.00 6.45
C TYR A 56 26.13 -8.78 7.03
N ILE A 57 26.12 -7.69 6.29
CA ILE A 57 26.70 -6.41 6.69
C ILE A 57 25.56 -5.53 7.20
N LYS A 58 25.48 -5.32 8.51
CA LYS A 58 24.48 -4.45 9.14
C LYS A 58 24.98 -3.01 9.14
N LEU A 59 24.09 -2.08 8.80
CA LEU A 59 24.38 -0.66 8.68
C LEU A 59 23.47 0.17 9.60
N ALA A 60 24.08 1.12 10.31
CA ALA A 60 23.40 2.15 11.08
C ALA A 60 24.04 3.52 10.80
N ALA A 61 23.25 4.58 10.81
CA ALA A 61 23.74 5.94 10.65
C ALA A 61 23.38 6.77 11.90
N SER A 62 24.29 7.66 12.30
CA SER A 62 24.00 8.66 13.33
C SER A 62 23.06 9.73 12.76
N LEU A 63 22.37 10.46 13.65
CA LEU A 63 21.46 11.53 13.23
C LEU A 63 22.19 12.62 12.43
N HIS A 64 23.44 12.91 12.78
CA HIS A 64 24.28 13.89 12.09
C HIS A 64 24.56 13.50 10.64
N ILE A 65 24.96 12.25 10.39
CA ILE A 65 25.24 11.75 9.04
C ILE A 65 23.96 11.75 8.18
N LEU A 66 22.83 11.35 8.76
CA LEU A 66 21.52 11.43 8.09
C LEU A 66 21.14 12.89 7.78
N GLY A 67 21.45 13.82 8.68
CA GLY A 67 21.22 15.24 8.49
C GLY A 67 22.04 15.83 7.34
N GLN A 68 23.33 15.51 7.27
CA GLN A 68 24.19 15.90 6.16
C GLN A 68 23.69 15.33 4.83
N ALA A 69 23.34 14.05 4.80
CA ALA A 69 22.75 13.40 3.62
C ALA A 69 21.45 14.08 3.16
N ALA A 70 20.58 14.46 4.10
CA ALA A 70 19.34 15.15 3.80
C ALA A 70 19.58 16.54 3.18
N ALA A 71 20.60 17.27 3.65
CA ALA A 71 20.98 18.56 3.12
C ALA A 71 21.58 18.46 1.70
N GLU A 72 22.45 17.47 1.46
CA GLU A 72 23.02 17.19 0.14
C GLU A 72 21.95 16.75 -0.88
N LEU A 73 20.97 15.96 -0.42
CA LEU A 73 19.78 15.59 -1.20
C LEU A 73 18.85 16.77 -1.50
N ARG A 74 19.09 17.95 -0.91
CA ARG A 74 18.20 19.12 -0.96
C ARG A 74 16.77 18.77 -0.54
N MET A 75 16.64 17.91 0.46
CA MET A 75 15.35 17.44 0.95
C MET A 75 14.54 18.61 1.47
N LYS A 76 13.29 18.76 1.04
CA LYS A 76 12.39 19.78 1.59
C LYS A 76 11.75 19.26 2.87
N LYS A 77 11.74 20.09 3.91
CA LYS A 77 11.14 19.76 5.20
C LYS A 77 10.32 20.92 5.73
N ARG A 78 9.24 20.60 6.43
CA ARG A 78 8.38 21.60 7.07
C ARG A 78 9.09 22.26 8.25
N THR A 79 8.98 23.58 8.31
CA THR A 79 9.44 24.41 9.43
C THR A 79 8.37 24.54 10.51
N HIS A 80 8.74 25.03 11.68
CA HIS A 80 7.78 25.41 12.74
C HIS A 80 6.74 26.44 12.30
N ILE A 81 7.05 27.22 11.26
CA ILE A 81 6.16 28.25 10.67
C ILE A 81 5.18 27.62 9.66
N GLY A 82 5.37 26.34 9.31
CA GLY A 82 4.49 25.60 8.41
C GLY A 82 4.82 25.75 6.93
N VAL A 83 5.99 26.32 6.61
CA VAL A 83 6.53 26.46 5.25
C VAL A 83 7.55 25.35 5.01
N ASP A 84 7.54 24.76 3.81
CA ASP A 84 8.49 23.72 3.41
C ASP A 84 9.72 24.38 2.79
N LEU A 85 10.85 24.26 3.48
CA LEU A 85 12.14 24.80 3.04
C LEU A 85 13.13 23.67 2.80
N GLN A 86 14.18 23.95 2.04
CA GLN A 86 15.29 23.01 1.89
C GLN A 86 15.94 22.80 3.26
N PHE A 87 16.15 21.54 3.62
CA PHE A 87 16.76 21.17 4.88
C PHE A 87 18.24 21.53 4.89
N GLU A 88 18.66 22.23 5.94
CA GLU A 88 20.05 22.55 6.23
C GLU A 88 20.36 22.12 7.66
N TRP A 89 21.51 21.49 7.86
CA TRP A 89 21.88 20.94 9.16
C TRP A 89 22.13 22.04 10.20
N ASP A 90 22.74 23.15 9.77
CA ASP A 90 23.06 24.28 10.64
C ASP A 90 21.80 24.98 11.19
N GLU A 91 20.68 24.89 10.46
CA GLU A 91 19.39 25.48 10.84
C GLU A 91 18.37 24.42 11.31
N VAL A 92 18.82 23.28 11.85
CA VAL A 92 17.96 22.17 12.31
C VAL A 92 16.81 22.62 13.23
N GLU A 93 17.06 23.60 14.11
CA GLU A 93 16.07 24.12 15.06
C GLU A 93 14.87 24.81 14.39
N ALA A 94 15.01 25.24 13.13
CA ALA A 94 13.91 25.83 12.38
C ALA A 94 12.90 24.79 11.89
N PHE A 95 13.30 23.51 11.80
CA PHE A 95 12.50 22.43 11.24
C PHE A 95 11.65 21.70 12.28
N SER A 96 10.42 21.36 11.90
CA SER A 96 9.51 20.67 12.80
C SER A 96 9.84 19.18 12.95
N ASN A 97 9.84 18.72 14.20
CA ASN A 97 9.94 17.30 14.53
C ASN A 97 8.63 16.55 14.21
N GLN A 98 8.78 15.25 14.02
CA GLN A 98 7.68 14.30 13.89
C GLN A 98 6.95 14.10 15.23
N PRO A 99 5.72 13.54 15.22
CA PRO A 99 4.94 13.32 16.44
C PRO A 99 5.61 12.42 17.49
N ASP A 100 6.53 11.55 17.07
CA ASP A 100 7.31 10.68 17.96
C ASP A 100 8.57 11.37 18.53
N GLY A 101 8.77 12.65 18.20
CA GLY A 101 9.93 13.45 18.58
C GLY A 101 11.16 13.23 17.70
N SER A 102 11.07 12.40 16.65
CA SER A 102 12.18 12.22 15.70
C SER A 102 12.27 13.40 14.73
N LEU A 103 13.48 13.76 14.31
CA LEU A 103 13.67 14.79 13.29
C LEU A 103 13.16 14.29 11.93
N PHE A 104 13.59 13.09 11.54
CA PHE A 104 13.26 12.51 10.24
C PHE A 104 12.23 11.37 10.33
N SER A 105 11.23 11.41 9.45
CA SER A 105 10.31 10.28 9.25
C SER A 105 11.04 9.04 8.74
N TRP A 106 10.42 7.86 8.85
CA TRP A 106 11.06 6.64 8.34
C TRP A 106 11.36 6.71 6.83
N SER A 107 10.45 7.25 6.03
CA SER A 107 10.66 7.45 4.59
C SER A 107 11.83 8.39 4.30
N GLU A 108 11.94 9.50 5.04
CA GLU A 108 13.07 10.45 4.91
C GLU A 108 14.40 9.79 5.26
N ARG A 109 14.46 9.03 6.36
CA ARG A 109 15.67 8.31 6.77
C ARG A 109 16.07 7.25 5.74
N PHE A 110 15.10 6.48 5.23
CA PHE A 110 15.35 5.48 4.19
C PHE A 110 15.94 6.11 2.92
N ASN A 111 15.39 7.24 2.46
CA ASN A 111 15.95 7.97 1.32
C ASN A 111 17.39 8.45 1.57
N CYS A 112 17.69 8.93 2.78
CA CYS A 112 19.05 9.30 3.16
C CYS A 112 20.00 8.10 3.12
N TYR A 113 19.58 6.94 3.63
CA TYR A 113 20.38 5.73 3.52
C TYR A 113 20.62 5.32 2.07
N CYS A 114 19.58 5.27 1.24
CA CYS A 114 19.72 4.94 -0.18
C CYS A 114 20.72 5.88 -0.85
N TYR A 115 20.63 7.18 -0.57
CA TYR A 115 21.59 8.15 -1.08
C TYR A 115 23.01 7.84 -0.61
N LEU A 116 23.23 7.66 0.69
CA LEU A 116 24.56 7.36 1.24
C LEU A 116 25.16 6.08 0.65
N LEU A 117 24.35 5.04 0.46
CA LEU A 117 24.77 3.76 -0.10
C LEU A 117 25.17 3.87 -1.57
N TYR A 118 24.39 4.57 -2.37
CA TYR A 118 24.60 4.67 -3.82
C TYR A 118 25.46 5.86 -4.25
N LYS A 119 25.76 6.81 -3.34
CA LYS A 119 26.70 7.92 -3.55
C LYS A 119 28.16 7.44 -3.62
N ILE A 120 28.47 6.27 -3.05
CA ILE A 120 29.83 5.72 -3.05
C ILE A 120 30.26 5.44 -4.49
N VAL A 121 31.13 6.29 -5.02
CA VAL A 121 31.65 6.24 -6.40
C VAL A 121 33.16 6.19 -6.42
N ASN A 122 33.74 5.70 -7.51
CA ASN A 122 35.19 5.72 -7.68
C ASN A 122 35.63 7.17 -7.94
N GLU A 123 36.22 7.81 -6.93
CA GLU A 123 36.81 9.16 -7.03
C GLU A 123 38.19 9.16 -7.74
N GLY A 124 38.76 7.98 -7.98
CA GLY A 124 40.03 7.84 -8.69
C GLY A 124 39.90 8.09 -10.19
N ASN A 125 40.98 8.60 -10.80
CA ASN A 125 41.07 8.80 -12.24
C ASN A 125 41.33 7.51 -13.05
N SER A 126 41.42 6.36 -12.38
CA SER A 126 41.75 5.06 -12.99
C SER A 126 40.77 3.98 -12.53
N VAL A 127 40.53 3.00 -13.41
CA VAL A 127 39.76 1.79 -13.08
C VAL A 127 40.45 1.04 -11.94
N ARG A 128 39.70 0.74 -10.88
CA ARG A 128 40.17 -0.16 -9.81
C ARG A 128 39.70 -1.58 -10.12
N ASN A 129 40.63 -2.53 -10.15
CA ASN A 129 40.28 -3.94 -10.25
C ASN A 129 40.15 -4.49 -8.84
N LEU A 130 38.95 -4.96 -8.48
CA LEU A 130 38.66 -5.55 -7.19
C LEU A 130 38.56 -7.05 -7.35
N SER A 131 39.38 -7.80 -6.61
CA SER A 131 39.31 -9.26 -6.65
C SER A 131 38.07 -9.80 -5.90
N PHE A 132 37.35 -10.73 -6.54
CA PHE A 132 36.26 -11.49 -5.94
C PHE A 132 36.44 -12.98 -6.24
N GLY A 133 37.31 -13.64 -5.47
CA GLY A 133 37.69 -15.03 -5.74
C GLY A 133 38.41 -15.15 -7.09
N PRO A 134 37.95 -15.99 -8.03
CA PRO A 134 38.57 -16.10 -9.36
C PRO A 134 38.14 -15.00 -10.36
N GLU A 135 37.13 -14.19 -10.03
CA GLU A 135 36.59 -13.14 -10.89
C GLU A 135 37.16 -11.77 -10.48
N GLU A 136 37.42 -10.91 -11.47
CA GLU A 136 37.83 -9.52 -11.25
C GLU A 136 36.66 -8.59 -11.57
N VAL A 137 36.36 -7.68 -10.63
CA VAL A 137 35.36 -6.64 -10.82
C VAL A 137 36.08 -5.35 -11.18
N HIS A 138 35.85 -4.86 -12.39
CA HIS A 138 36.33 -3.56 -12.82
C HIS A 138 35.40 -2.47 -12.29
N TRP A 139 35.94 -1.55 -11.49
CA TRP A 139 35.21 -0.42 -10.94
C TRP A 139 35.63 0.86 -11.64
N GLU A 140 34.74 1.39 -12.50
CA GLU A 140 35.03 2.54 -13.36
C GLU A 140 34.93 3.88 -12.59
N PRO A 141 35.72 4.90 -12.98
CA PRO A 141 35.60 6.27 -12.44
C PRO A 141 34.17 6.80 -12.52
N GLY A 142 33.64 7.32 -11.39
CA GLY A 142 32.27 7.84 -11.31
C GLY A 142 31.15 6.80 -11.23
N GLU A 143 31.46 5.49 -11.31
CA GLU A 143 30.48 4.42 -11.14
C GLU A 143 30.22 4.13 -9.66
N SER A 144 28.96 3.85 -9.31
CA SER A 144 28.58 3.49 -7.93
C SER A 144 29.04 2.06 -7.60
N LEU A 145 29.83 1.90 -6.53
CA LEU A 145 30.37 0.61 -6.11
C LEU A 145 29.26 -0.41 -5.82
N LEU A 146 28.25 0.01 -5.05
CA LEU A 146 27.17 -0.89 -4.65
C LEU A 146 26.36 -1.38 -5.87
N ARG A 147 26.08 -0.51 -6.85
CA ARG A 147 25.38 -0.90 -8.08
C ARG A 147 26.19 -1.88 -8.91
N ARG A 148 27.50 -1.64 -9.02
CA ARG A 148 28.40 -2.55 -9.75
C ARG A 148 28.38 -3.94 -9.12
N LEU A 149 28.44 -4.02 -7.78
CA LEU A 149 28.39 -5.29 -7.06
C LEU A 149 27.01 -5.97 -7.10
N GLU A 150 25.91 -5.20 -7.17
CA GLU A 150 24.57 -5.73 -7.42
C GLU A 150 24.44 -6.30 -8.84
N PHE A 151 25.01 -5.61 -9.85
CA PHE A 151 25.00 -6.03 -11.25
C PHE A 151 25.78 -7.34 -11.46
N GLU A 152 26.95 -7.47 -10.82
CA GLU A 152 27.75 -8.70 -10.83
C GLU A 152 27.14 -9.81 -9.97
N GLY A 153 26.06 -9.55 -9.23
CA GLY A 153 25.41 -10.53 -8.35
C GLY A 153 26.21 -10.89 -7.10
N ILE A 154 27.27 -10.14 -6.78
CA ILE A 154 28.04 -10.27 -5.54
C ILE A 154 27.19 -9.79 -4.36
N VAL A 155 26.60 -8.60 -4.48
CA VAL A 155 25.58 -8.16 -3.52
C VAL A 155 24.26 -8.76 -3.95
N LYS A 156 23.75 -9.71 -3.15
CA LYS A 156 22.52 -10.45 -3.48
C LYS A 156 21.28 -9.60 -3.29
N GLU A 157 21.24 -8.85 -2.18
CA GLU A 157 20.08 -8.03 -1.81
C GLU A 157 20.47 -7.03 -0.72
N VAL A 158 19.88 -5.83 -0.79
CA VAL A 158 19.84 -4.87 0.32
C VAL A 158 18.43 -4.86 0.89
N PHE A 159 18.27 -5.18 2.18
CA PHE A 159 16.94 -5.25 2.81
C PHE A 159 16.88 -4.51 4.15
N LEU A 160 15.66 -4.15 4.52
CA LEU A 160 15.38 -3.40 5.75
C LEU A 160 15.23 -4.35 6.94
N MET A 161 15.90 -4.00 8.03
CA MET A 161 15.80 -4.74 9.28
C MET A 161 14.77 -4.14 10.22
N HIS A 162 14.20 -5.01 11.04
CA HIS A 162 13.35 -4.57 12.14
C HIS A 162 14.18 -4.02 13.32
N ASP A 163 13.70 -2.97 13.97
CA ASP A 163 14.17 -2.58 15.30
C ASP A 163 13.40 -3.39 16.35
N GLU A 164 14.07 -4.26 17.09
CA GLU A 164 13.43 -5.15 18.09
C GLU A 164 12.74 -4.40 19.20
N THR A 165 13.30 -3.27 19.62
CA THR A 165 12.76 -2.54 20.76
C THR A 165 11.39 -1.97 20.39
N LYS A 166 11.31 -1.32 19.23
CA LYS A 166 10.06 -0.82 18.64
C LYS A 166 9.12 -1.95 18.24
N ARG A 167 9.62 -3.01 17.60
CA ARG A 167 8.81 -4.16 17.16
C ARG A 167 8.15 -4.87 18.33
N LYS A 168 8.88 -5.17 19.41
CA LYS A 168 8.31 -5.84 20.59
C LYS A 168 7.29 -4.97 21.31
N LYS A 169 7.53 -3.64 21.35
CA LYS A 169 6.55 -2.68 21.87
C LYS A 169 5.26 -2.73 21.06
N LEU A 170 5.37 -2.63 19.73
CA LEU A 170 4.23 -2.72 18.81
C LEU A 170 3.50 -4.06 18.93
N LEU A 171 4.23 -5.18 19.00
CA LEU A 171 3.63 -6.50 19.16
C LEU A 171 2.73 -6.59 20.40
N ARG A 172 3.19 -6.05 21.54
CA ARG A 172 2.40 -6.04 22.79
C ARG A 172 1.25 -5.05 22.75
N SER A 173 1.47 -3.83 22.25
CA SER A 173 0.45 -2.76 22.30
C SER A 173 -0.62 -2.85 21.21
N TRP A 174 -0.34 -3.57 20.12
CA TRP A 174 -1.17 -3.56 18.91
C TRP A 174 -1.64 -4.96 18.52
N ALA A 175 -0.73 -5.85 18.16
CA ALA A 175 -1.07 -7.17 17.60
C ALA A 175 -1.64 -8.15 18.64
N LEU A 176 -1.09 -8.13 19.87
CA LEU A 176 -1.51 -9.03 20.95
C LEU A 176 -2.53 -8.38 21.90
N ASN A 177 -2.89 -7.12 21.68
CA ASN A 177 -3.84 -6.42 22.55
C ASN A 177 -5.28 -6.69 22.12
N TRP A 178 -5.90 -7.71 22.70
CA TRP A 178 -7.30 -8.07 22.43
C TRP A 178 -8.33 -7.32 23.30
N TRP A 179 -7.89 -6.52 24.27
CA TRP A 179 -8.78 -5.78 25.16
C TRP A 179 -9.53 -4.64 24.45
N ASP A 180 -8.85 -3.94 23.53
CA ASP A 180 -9.45 -2.85 22.76
C ASP A 180 -9.67 -3.24 21.29
N LEU A 181 -10.85 -3.77 20.96
CA LEU A 181 -11.16 -4.38 19.64
C LEU A 181 -10.81 -3.53 18.40
N THR A 182 -10.87 -2.19 18.50
CA THR A 182 -10.63 -1.28 17.37
C THR A 182 -9.51 -0.27 17.59
N ALA A 183 -8.95 -0.17 18.81
CA ALA A 183 -7.90 0.80 19.09
C ALA A 183 -6.56 0.34 18.50
N GLN A 184 -5.83 1.29 17.92
CA GLN A 184 -4.56 1.04 17.25
C GLN A 184 -3.59 2.20 17.50
N PRO A 185 -2.30 1.93 17.76
CA PRO A 185 -1.31 2.97 18.00
C PRO A 185 -0.79 3.56 16.68
N ILE A 186 -1.66 4.27 15.96
CA ILE A 186 -1.41 4.73 14.58
C ILE A 186 -0.09 5.53 14.45
N ASP A 187 0.22 6.43 15.38
CA ASP A 187 1.43 7.26 15.26
C ASP A 187 2.72 6.41 15.39
N ASN A 188 2.69 5.36 16.21
CA ASN A 188 3.81 4.43 16.32
C ASN A 188 3.91 3.52 15.08
N ILE A 189 2.79 3.19 14.45
CA ILE A 189 2.76 2.45 13.18
C ILE A 189 3.36 3.33 12.09
N CYS A 190 2.98 4.61 12.04
CA CYS A 190 3.48 5.59 11.08
C CYS A 190 4.99 5.82 11.22
N SER A 191 5.50 5.99 12.45
CA SER A 191 6.93 6.18 12.66
C SER A 191 7.77 4.94 12.35
N TYR A 192 7.17 3.75 12.41
CA TYR A 192 7.88 2.49 12.18
C TYR A 192 7.80 1.97 10.74
N TYR A 193 6.62 2.01 10.12
CA TYR A 193 6.35 1.47 8.79
C TYR A 193 6.16 2.53 7.71
N GLY A 194 5.97 3.80 8.09
CA GLY A 194 5.67 4.89 7.17
C GLY A 194 4.17 5.16 7.02
N THR A 195 3.86 6.17 6.21
CA THR A 195 2.54 6.78 6.13
C THR A 195 1.53 5.94 5.37
N LYS A 196 1.94 5.26 4.28
CA LYS A 196 1.04 4.39 3.49
C LYS A 196 0.40 3.28 4.34
N ILE A 197 1.22 2.52 5.07
CA ILE A 197 0.77 1.45 5.97
C ILE A 197 -0.06 2.01 7.13
N ALA A 198 0.36 3.12 7.74
CA ALA A 198 -0.42 3.75 8.81
C ALA A 198 -1.80 4.25 8.33
N THR A 199 -1.89 4.74 7.09
CA THR A 199 -3.15 5.16 6.48
C THR A 199 -4.11 3.98 6.32
N TYR A 200 -3.62 2.83 5.83
CA TYR A 200 -4.40 1.60 5.75
C TYR A 200 -4.97 1.17 7.10
N PHE A 201 -4.14 1.04 8.13
CA PHE A 201 -4.64 0.63 9.45
C PHE A 201 -5.59 1.65 10.07
N THR A 202 -5.41 2.94 9.75
CA THR A 202 -6.35 3.98 10.17
C THR A 202 -7.69 3.86 9.44
N PHE A 203 -7.68 3.50 8.15
CA PHE A 203 -8.87 3.21 7.36
C PHE A 203 -9.58 1.98 7.91
N LEU A 204 -8.87 0.86 8.04
CA LEU A 204 -9.39 -0.39 8.58
C LEU A 204 -9.99 -0.18 9.98
N GLY A 205 -9.28 0.48 10.90
CA GLY A 205 -9.80 0.76 12.23
C GLY A 205 -11.04 1.67 12.25
N MET A 206 -11.07 2.67 11.37
CA MET A 206 -12.26 3.52 11.22
C MET A 206 -13.43 2.74 10.61
N TYR A 207 -13.16 1.96 9.58
CA TYR A 207 -14.14 1.11 8.89
C TYR A 207 -14.80 0.13 9.86
N THR A 208 -14.00 -0.63 10.62
CA THR A 208 -14.50 -1.56 11.64
C THR A 208 -15.35 -0.87 12.70
N ARG A 209 -14.90 0.29 13.20
CA ARG A 209 -15.66 1.05 14.21
C ARG A 209 -16.99 1.59 13.68
N TRP A 210 -17.01 2.10 12.44
CA TRP A 210 -18.23 2.59 11.82
C TRP A 210 -19.18 1.45 11.46
N MET A 211 -18.66 0.27 11.12
CA MET A 211 -19.44 -0.91 10.75
C MET A 211 -20.19 -1.54 11.94
N LEU A 212 -19.83 -1.20 13.18
CA LEU A 212 -20.60 -1.59 14.38
C LEU A 212 -22.07 -1.13 14.31
N PHE A 213 -22.36 0.04 13.71
CA PHE A 213 -23.73 0.52 13.55
C PHE A 213 -24.56 -0.37 12.60
N PRO A 214 -24.12 -0.59 11.33
CA PRO A 214 -24.76 -1.56 10.44
C PRO A 214 -24.88 -2.97 11.03
N ALA A 215 -23.87 -3.44 11.76
CA ALA A 215 -23.89 -4.76 12.38
C ALA A 215 -24.98 -4.88 13.45
N ALA A 216 -25.06 -3.91 14.37
CA ALA A 216 -26.09 -3.86 15.39
C ALA A 216 -27.50 -3.72 14.78
N PHE A 217 -27.64 -2.87 13.76
CA PHE A 217 -28.91 -2.68 13.09
C PHE A 217 -29.34 -3.92 12.29
N GLY A 218 -28.41 -4.57 11.59
CA GLY A 218 -28.67 -5.83 10.87
C GLY A 218 -29.07 -6.97 11.80
N LEU A 219 -28.46 -7.05 12.99
CA LEU A 219 -28.89 -7.98 14.04
C LEU A 219 -30.30 -7.67 14.54
N ALA A 220 -30.63 -6.40 14.77
CA ALA A 220 -31.96 -5.99 15.20
C ALA A 220 -33.04 -6.34 14.15
N VAL A 221 -32.76 -6.11 12.85
CA VAL A 221 -33.65 -6.48 11.74
C VAL A 221 -33.92 -7.98 11.69
N GLN A 222 -32.96 -8.80 12.11
CA GLN A 222 -33.10 -10.26 12.10
C GLN A 222 -33.80 -10.82 13.34
N LEU A 223 -33.62 -10.19 14.51
CA LEU A 223 -34.10 -10.70 15.80
C LEU A 223 -35.46 -10.13 16.22
N VAL A 224 -35.82 -8.94 15.74
CA VAL A 224 -37.08 -8.27 16.10
C VAL A 224 -38.14 -8.57 15.06
N ASP A 225 -39.30 -9.05 15.51
CA ASP A 225 -40.49 -9.14 14.68
C ASP A 225 -41.22 -7.79 14.69
N PHE A 226 -41.22 -7.10 13.54
CA PHE A 226 -41.86 -5.79 13.39
C PHE A 226 -43.34 -5.89 12.99
N GLY A 227 -43.91 -7.10 12.95
CA GLY A 227 -45.31 -7.34 12.63
C GLY A 227 -45.69 -6.72 11.28
N SER A 228 -46.69 -5.83 11.27
CA SER A 228 -47.18 -5.17 10.05
C SER A 228 -46.18 -4.22 9.40
N LEU A 229 -45.15 -3.76 10.14
CA LEU A 229 -44.13 -2.86 9.61
C LEU A 229 -43.01 -3.58 8.88
N GLN A 230 -42.97 -4.93 8.90
CA GLN A 230 -41.90 -5.73 8.32
C GLN A 230 -41.60 -5.37 6.85
N MET A 231 -42.63 -5.05 6.07
CA MET A 231 -42.45 -4.62 4.67
C MET A 231 -41.63 -3.33 4.53
N PHE A 232 -41.67 -2.42 5.51
CA PHE A 232 -40.92 -1.15 5.46
C PHE A 232 -39.54 -1.23 6.13
N VAL A 233 -39.29 -2.26 6.94
CA VAL A 233 -38.03 -2.41 7.68
C VAL A 233 -36.85 -2.52 6.72
N LEU A 234 -36.96 -3.31 5.65
CA LEU A 234 -35.85 -3.58 4.73
C LEU A 234 -35.47 -2.35 3.86
N PRO A 235 -36.42 -1.59 3.28
CA PRO A 235 -36.12 -0.33 2.60
C PRO A 235 -35.52 0.72 3.55
N VAL A 236 -36.06 0.87 4.77
CA VAL A 236 -35.54 1.81 5.77
C VAL A 236 -34.12 1.42 6.19
N PHE A 237 -33.90 0.13 6.43
CA PHE A 237 -32.57 -0.42 6.69
C PHE A 237 -31.60 -0.04 5.58
N PHE A 238 -31.97 -0.25 4.33
CA PHE A 238 -31.12 0.08 3.19
C PHE A 238 -30.83 1.59 3.05
N ILE A 239 -31.83 2.46 3.24
CA ILE A 239 -31.64 3.92 3.22
C ILE A 239 -30.64 4.35 4.31
N CYS A 240 -30.76 3.78 5.51
CA CYS A 240 -29.81 4.03 6.60
C CYS A 240 -28.40 3.55 6.25
N LEU A 241 -28.26 2.39 5.59
CA LEU A 241 -26.96 1.86 5.17
C LEU A 241 -26.29 2.71 4.08
N VAL A 242 -27.04 3.15 3.06
CA VAL A 242 -26.50 4.04 2.02
C VAL A 242 -26.06 5.36 2.64
N SER A 243 -26.87 5.93 3.53
CA SER A 243 -26.52 7.15 4.28
C SER A 243 -25.25 6.94 5.12
N TRP A 244 -25.17 5.81 5.82
CA TRP A 244 -23.98 5.41 6.58
C TRP A 244 -22.74 5.30 5.69
N ALA A 245 -22.82 4.62 4.55
CA ALA A 245 -21.68 4.40 3.66
C ALA A 245 -21.16 5.71 3.06
N VAL A 246 -22.07 6.62 2.67
CA VAL A 246 -21.70 7.94 2.15
C VAL A 246 -21.05 8.79 3.24
N LEU A 247 -21.64 8.81 4.45
CA LEU A 247 -21.06 9.52 5.58
C LEU A 247 -19.69 8.95 5.95
N PHE A 248 -19.55 7.63 6.05
CA PHE A 248 -18.28 6.96 6.32
C PHE A 248 -17.18 7.42 5.36
N LEU A 249 -17.42 7.39 4.03
CA LEU A 249 -16.42 7.83 3.06
C LEU A 249 -16.11 9.33 3.15
N GLN A 250 -17.09 10.19 3.45
CA GLN A 250 -16.85 11.63 3.63
C GLN A 250 -16.04 11.92 4.90
N PHE A 251 -16.38 11.27 6.01
CA PHE A 251 -15.61 11.36 7.24
C PHE A 251 -14.22 10.76 7.08
N TRP A 252 -14.05 9.73 6.24
CA TRP A 252 -12.74 9.20 5.90
C TRP A 252 -11.90 10.24 5.17
N LYS A 253 -12.43 10.90 4.12
CA LYS A 253 -11.74 12.00 3.42
C LYS A 253 -11.29 13.09 4.41
N ARG A 254 -12.20 13.48 5.31
CA ARG A 254 -11.95 14.47 6.35
C ARG A 254 -10.86 14.04 7.34
N LYS A 255 -10.86 12.77 7.77
CA LYS A 255 -9.85 12.19 8.65
C LYS A 255 -8.50 12.08 7.94
N ASN A 256 -8.48 11.65 6.69
CA ASN A 256 -7.28 11.56 5.88
C ASN A 256 -6.60 12.93 5.75
N ALA A 257 -7.34 13.98 5.43
CA ALA A 257 -6.82 15.34 5.39
C ALA A 257 -6.21 15.81 6.72
N ALA A 258 -6.83 15.46 7.85
CA ALA A 258 -6.28 15.74 9.17
C ALA A 258 -4.98 14.97 9.45
N LEU A 259 -4.89 13.70 9.04
CA LEU A 259 -3.70 12.87 9.22
C LEU A 259 -2.52 13.35 8.36
N LEU A 260 -2.79 13.77 7.12
CA LEU A 260 -1.78 14.33 6.24
C LEU A 260 -1.07 15.54 6.87
N VAL A 261 -1.81 16.42 7.52
CA VAL A 261 -1.22 17.55 8.26
C VAL A 261 -0.52 17.08 9.53
N ARG A 262 -1.09 16.11 10.25
CA ARG A 262 -0.50 15.59 11.49
C ARG A 262 0.86 14.93 11.28
N TRP A 263 1.04 14.21 10.18
CA TRP A 263 2.31 13.58 9.80
C TRP A 263 3.19 14.48 8.94
N GLN A 264 2.83 15.77 8.81
CA GLN A 264 3.61 16.79 8.10
C GLN A 264 4.03 16.35 6.69
N LEU A 265 3.12 15.68 5.98
CA LEU A 265 3.44 15.19 4.64
C LEU A 265 3.51 16.37 3.67
N ASN A 266 4.65 16.48 2.99
CA ASN A 266 4.86 17.41 1.90
C ASN A 266 3.91 17.03 0.76
N TYR A 267 2.81 17.77 0.59
CA TYR A 267 2.22 17.89 -0.74
C TYR A 267 3.09 18.89 -1.49
N PRO A 268 3.68 18.55 -2.64
CA PRO A 268 4.07 19.58 -3.58
C PRO A 268 2.80 20.37 -3.91
N ILE A 269 2.75 21.61 -3.40
CA ILE A 269 1.72 22.58 -3.76
C ILE A 269 1.96 22.91 -5.23
N GLY A 270 1.11 22.40 -6.12
CA GLY A 270 1.07 22.82 -7.52
C GLY A 270 1.61 21.78 -8.50
N GLU A 271 0.76 21.50 -9.47
CA GLU A 271 1.07 20.98 -10.80
C GLU A 271 2.35 21.59 -11.43
N TYR A 272 3.10 20.75 -12.15
CA TYR A 272 4.20 21.05 -13.06
C TYR A 272 5.43 21.78 -12.50
N SER A 273 6.38 21.01 -11.95
CA SER A 273 7.82 21.26 -12.18
C SER A 273 8.68 20.06 -11.75
N GLY A 274 9.13 19.28 -12.73
CA GLY A 274 10.57 19.07 -12.96
C GLY A 274 11.52 18.58 -11.87
N PHE A 275 11.06 18.04 -10.74
CA PHE A 275 11.91 17.21 -9.87
C PHE A 275 11.22 15.88 -9.65
N LYS A 276 11.52 14.94 -10.54
CA LYS A 276 11.23 13.52 -10.37
C LYS A 276 11.79 13.10 -9.01
N PHE A 277 10.92 12.81 -8.05
CA PHE A 277 11.29 11.94 -6.95
C PHE A 277 11.68 10.62 -7.57
N VAL A 278 12.97 10.29 -7.46
CA VAL A 278 13.59 9.12 -8.07
C VAL A 278 13.17 7.90 -7.24
N GLU A 279 11.95 7.42 -7.45
CA GLU A 279 11.64 6.00 -7.36
C GLU A 279 12.03 5.39 -8.73
N ARG A 280 13.33 5.51 -9.03
CA ARG A 280 13.98 4.70 -10.06
C ARG A 280 14.51 3.51 -9.28
N GLU A 281 14.11 2.32 -9.70
CA GLU A 281 14.83 1.08 -9.38
C GLU A 281 16.32 1.36 -9.29
N CYS A 282 17.03 0.66 -8.43
CA CYS A 282 18.46 0.87 -8.29
C CYS A 282 19.30 0.48 -9.54
N GLY A 283 18.71 0.41 -10.72
CA GLY A 283 19.39 0.35 -12.02
C GLY A 283 19.22 1.66 -12.80
N LEU A 284 20.29 2.11 -13.47
CA LEU A 284 20.39 3.31 -14.33
C LEU A 284 20.39 4.68 -13.62
N PHE A 285 21.51 5.06 -13.01
CA PHE A 285 21.87 6.46 -12.88
C PHE A 285 22.56 6.91 -14.17
N GLN A 286 21.86 7.69 -14.98
CA GLN A 286 22.49 8.58 -15.95
C GLN A 286 21.78 9.91 -15.81
N ALA A 287 22.52 10.92 -15.39
CA ALA A 287 22.08 12.31 -15.34
C ALA A 287 22.67 13.02 -16.55
N PRO A 288 21.87 13.81 -17.31
CA PRO A 288 22.43 14.86 -18.14
C PRO A 288 22.08 16.23 -17.55
N VAL A 289 23.12 16.98 -17.23
CA VAL A 289 23.11 18.40 -16.80
C VAL A 289 22.75 19.36 -17.96
N GLU A 290 22.42 18.85 -19.14
CA GLU A 290 22.21 19.65 -20.35
C GLU A 290 20.79 20.24 -20.54
N LEU A 291 19.80 19.88 -19.72
CA LEU A 291 18.40 20.25 -19.97
C LEU A 291 17.91 21.55 -19.32
N VAL A 292 18.72 22.21 -18.49
CA VAL A 292 18.28 23.43 -17.76
C VAL A 292 18.48 24.71 -18.58
N LEU A 293 19.29 24.69 -19.63
CA LEU A 293 19.57 25.87 -20.47
C LEU A 293 18.62 26.03 -21.68
N GLN A 294 17.76 25.04 -21.97
CA GLN A 294 16.95 25.00 -23.19
C GLN A 294 15.45 25.31 -22.98
N TRP A 295 15.04 25.67 -21.75
CA TRP A 295 13.64 25.90 -21.38
C TRP A 295 13.03 27.22 -21.90
N GLY A 296 13.78 27.99 -22.70
CA GLY A 296 13.34 29.29 -23.21
C GLY A 296 12.83 29.30 -24.65
N ILE A 297 13.00 28.22 -25.44
CA ILE A 297 12.79 28.27 -26.89
C ILE A 297 12.07 26.98 -27.36
N ASP A 298 10.81 27.14 -27.80
CA ASP A 298 9.93 26.13 -28.46
C ASP A 298 8.86 25.39 -27.61
N ASN A 299 8.19 26.11 -26.70
CA ASN A 299 7.02 25.63 -25.93
C ASN A 299 5.83 25.14 -26.80
N SER A 300 5.72 25.55 -28.07
CA SER A 300 4.60 25.17 -28.96
C SER A 300 4.71 23.73 -29.44
N LYS A 301 5.89 23.31 -29.92
CA LYS A 301 6.08 21.93 -30.42
C LYS A 301 6.09 20.91 -29.30
N GLU A 302 6.65 21.26 -28.14
CA GLU A 302 6.65 20.38 -26.96
C GLU A 302 5.24 20.15 -26.40
N LYS A 303 4.35 21.15 -26.55
CA LYS A 303 2.94 21.03 -26.20
C LYS A 303 2.18 20.10 -27.15
N GLU A 304 2.41 20.20 -28.46
CA GLU A 304 1.77 19.33 -29.46
C GLU A 304 2.23 17.88 -29.34
N THR A 305 3.53 17.64 -29.15
CA THR A 305 4.07 16.28 -28.93
C THR A 305 3.54 15.69 -27.62
N SER A 306 3.47 16.48 -26.55
CA SER A 306 2.90 16.05 -25.26
C SER A 306 1.41 15.69 -25.37
N GLN A 307 0.62 16.47 -26.11
CA GLN A 307 -0.80 16.18 -26.33
C GLN A 307 -1.01 14.91 -27.15
N SER A 308 -0.24 14.71 -28.22
CA SER A 308 -0.30 13.49 -29.03
C SER A 308 0.09 12.25 -28.22
N GLU A 309 1.15 12.33 -27.42
CA GLU A 309 1.56 11.25 -26.50
C GLU A 309 0.46 10.93 -25.48
N GLU A 310 -0.23 11.95 -24.95
CA GLU A 310 -1.32 11.78 -23.99
C GLU A 310 -2.53 11.06 -24.61
N TRP A 311 -2.96 11.47 -25.82
CA TRP A 311 -4.06 10.83 -26.54
C TRP A 311 -3.72 9.40 -26.96
N PHE A 312 -2.50 9.15 -27.40
CA PHE A 312 -2.02 7.81 -27.70
C PHE A 312 -2.03 6.90 -26.47
N GLY A 313 -1.56 7.40 -25.32
CA GLY A 313 -1.65 6.70 -24.03
C GLY A 313 -3.09 6.38 -23.63
N ARG A 314 -4.02 7.33 -23.79
CA ARG A 314 -5.46 7.11 -23.56
C ARG A 314 -6.05 6.04 -24.48
N LEU A 315 -5.71 6.05 -25.77
CA LEU A 315 -6.19 5.05 -26.73
C LEU A 315 -5.66 3.64 -26.39
N MET A 316 -4.37 3.52 -26.05
CA MET A 316 -3.77 2.27 -25.63
C MET A 316 -4.43 1.72 -24.37
N ARG A 317 -4.75 2.59 -23.41
CA ARG A 317 -5.53 2.22 -22.23
C ARG A 317 -6.90 1.68 -22.60
N PHE A 318 -7.67 2.40 -23.43
CA PHE A 318 -8.99 1.94 -23.86
C PHE A 318 -8.93 0.58 -24.55
N ARG A 319 -7.94 0.37 -25.44
CA ARG A 319 -7.71 -0.93 -26.08
C ARG A 319 -7.41 -2.03 -25.05
N ASN A 320 -6.53 -1.75 -24.09
CA ASN A 320 -6.16 -2.72 -23.06
C ASN A 320 -7.34 -3.03 -22.12
N ASP A 321 -8.12 -2.02 -21.73
CA ASP A 321 -9.33 -2.18 -20.92
C ASP A 321 -10.38 -3.01 -21.69
N ALA A 322 -10.55 -2.76 -22.99
CA ALA A 322 -11.42 -3.56 -23.86
C ALA A 322 -10.98 -5.03 -23.97
N LEU A 323 -9.66 -5.31 -24.05
CA LEU A 323 -9.14 -6.68 -24.06
C LEU A 323 -9.44 -7.41 -22.75
N ILE A 324 -9.31 -6.74 -21.60
CA ILE A 324 -9.63 -7.30 -20.30
C ILE A 324 -11.13 -7.58 -20.21
N ILE A 325 -11.98 -6.62 -20.58
CA ILE A 325 -13.44 -6.78 -20.57
C ILE A 325 -13.86 -7.93 -21.49
N LEU A 326 -13.29 -8.02 -22.70
CA LEU A 326 -13.56 -9.12 -23.62
C LEU A 326 -13.16 -10.47 -23.03
N SER A 327 -12.01 -10.53 -22.35
CA SER A 327 -11.56 -11.75 -21.65
C SER A 327 -12.52 -12.18 -20.55
N ILE A 328 -13.05 -11.23 -19.76
CA ILE A 328 -14.06 -11.49 -18.73
C ILE A 328 -15.33 -12.07 -19.37
N ILE A 329 -15.83 -11.43 -20.44
CA ILE A 329 -17.07 -11.86 -21.10
C ILE A 329 -16.92 -13.24 -21.75
N CYS A 330 -15.80 -13.51 -22.42
CA CYS A 330 -15.62 -14.73 -23.20
C CYS A 330 -15.19 -15.95 -22.37
N LEU A 331 -14.42 -15.77 -21.30
CA LEU A 331 -13.88 -16.88 -20.51
C LEU A 331 -14.55 -17.04 -19.16
N GLN A 332 -14.79 -15.92 -18.48
CA GLN A 332 -15.18 -15.92 -17.08
C GLN A 332 -16.68 -16.08 -16.91
N LEU A 333 -17.48 -15.34 -17.69
CA LEU A 333 -18.93 -15.42 -17.65
C LEU A 333 -19.47 -16.83 -17.93
N PRO A 334 -18.99 -17.58 -18.95
CA PRO A 334 -19.48 -18.94 -19.20
C PRO A 334 -19.10 -19.92 -18.08
N PHE A 335 -17.90 -19.78 -17.50
CA PHE A 335 -17.46 -20.61 -16.38
C PHE A 335 -18.34 -20.41 -15.15
N GLU A 336 -18.66 -19.15 -14.84
CA GLU A 336 -19.56 -18.78 -13.74
C GLU A 336 -20.97 -19.32 -13.92
N LEU A 337 -21.48 -19.22 -15.15
CA LEU A 337 -22.78 -19.74 -15.50
C LEU A 337 -22.83 -21.27 -15.37
N ALA A 338 -21.77 -21.96 -15.81
CA ALA A 338 -21.63 -23.40 -15.65
C ALA A 338 -21.58 -23.80 -14.16
N PHE A 339 -20.81 -23.08 -13.34
CA PHE A 339 -20.76 -23.31 -11.88
C PHE A 339 -22.16 -23.16 -11.25
N ALA A 340 -22.86 -22.08 -11.56
CA ALA A 340 -24.18 -21.82 -11.00
C ALA A 340 -25.20 -22.91 -11.39
N HIS A 341 -25.14 -23.38 -12.63
CA HIS A 341 -25.99 -24.50 -13.08
C HIS A 341 -25.66 -25.80 -12.35
N VAL A 342 -24.37 -26.15 -12.23
CA VAL A 342 -23.94 -27.37 -11.51
C VAL A 342 -24.32 -27.31 -10.02
N TYR A 343 -24.23 -26.13 -9.40
CA TYR A 343 -24.62 -25.91 -8.00
C TYR A 343 -26.10 -26.21 -7.76
N GLU A 344 -26.98 -25.82 -8.69
CA GLU A 344 -28.43 -26.07 -8.61
C GLU A 344 -28.79 -27.54 -8.90
N VAL A 345 -28.07 -28.21 -9.80
CA VAL A 345 -28.29 -29.63 -10.13
C VAL A 345 -27.92 -30.56 -8.96
N LEU A 346 -26.98 -30.13 -8.12
CA LEU A 346 -26.52 -30.89 -6.97
C LEU A 346 -27.58 -30.95 -5.86
N SER A 347 -27.90 -32.16 -5.40
CA SER A 347 -28.87 -32.37 -4.33
C SER A 347 -28.26 -32.35 -2.93
N SER A 348 -26.98 -32.70 -2.77
CA SER A 348 -26.33 -32.82 -1.46
C SER A 348 -25.58 -31.56 -1.04
N ASP A 349 -25.85 -31.08 0.18
CA ASP A 349 -25.26 -29.85 0.71
C ASP A 349 -23.74 -29.95 0.92
N ILE A 350 -23.24 -31.13 1.30
CA ILE A 350 -21.80 -31.40 1.45
C ILE A 350 -21.08 -31.22 0.11
N LEU A 351 -21.68 -31.74 -0.97
CA LEU A 351 -21.06 -31.65 -2.29
C LEU A 351 -21.13 -30.22 -2.83
N LYS A 352 -22.17 -29.44 -2.50
CA LYS A 352 -22.23 -28.00 -2.81
C LYS A 352 -21.13 -27.21 -2.12
N PHE A 353 -20.87 -27.51 -0.85
CA PHE A 353 -19.78 -26.86 -0.11
C PHE A 353 -18.40 -27.22 -0.69
N ALA A 354 -18.18 -28.51 -0.98
CA ALA A 354 -16.95 -28.97 -1.64
C ALA A 354 -16.75 -28.34 -3.02
N LEU A 355 -17.82 -28.27 -3.82
CA LEU A 355 -17.81 -27.61 -5.13
C LEU A 355 -17.45 -26.13 -5.00
N THR A 356 -18.01 -25.43 -4.02
CA THR A 356 -17.68 -24.02 -3.75
C THR A 356 -16.22 -23.84 -3.33
N ALA A 357 -15.66 -24.74 -2.52
CA ALA A 357 -14.24 -24.69 -2.13
C ALA A 357 -13.31 -24.91 -3.34
N VAL A 358 -13.59 -25.91 -4.17
CA VAL A 358 -12.81 -26.16 -5.41
C VAL A 358 -12.91 -24.97 -6.35
N TYR A 359 -14.11 -24.41 -6.51
CA TYR A 359 -14.35 -23.21 -7.31
C TYR A 359 -13.49 -22.02 -6.85
N LEU A 360 -13.47 -21.72 -5.55
CA LEU A 360 -12.64 -20.61 -5.03
C LEU A 360 -11.15 -20.82 -5.29
N LEU A 361 -10.64 -22.05 -5.17
CA LEU A 361 -9.24 -22.37 -5.47
C LEU A 361 -8.91 -22.19 -6.97
N VAL A 362 -9.80 -22.65 -7.85
CA VAL A 362 -9.64 -22.50 -9.31
C VAL A 362 -9.64 -21.03 -9.71
N ILE A 363 -10.51 -20.23 -9.09
CA ILE A 363 -10.61 -18.80 -9.33
C ILE A 363 -9.39 -18.05 -8.84
N GLN A 364 -8.87 -18.41 -7.66
CA GLN A 364 -7.65 -17.80 -7.15
C GLN A 364 -6.50 -17.96 -8.16
N TYR A 365 -6.41 -19.12 -8.82
CA TYR A 365 -5.46 -19.35 -9.89
C TYR A 365 -5.73 -18.46 -11.11
N PHE A 366 -6.96 -18.40 -11.62
CA PHE A 366 -7.30 -17.55 -12.78
C PHE A 366 -7.07 -16.06 -12.51
N ASN A 367 -7.43 -15.58 -11.32
CA ASN A 367 -7.18 -14.21 -10.88
C ASN A 367 -5.68 -13.88 -10.88
N GLY A 368 -4.84 -14.82 -10.41
CA GLY A 368 -3.38 -14.66 -10.48
C GLY A 368 -2.85 -14.58 -11.92
N VAL A 369 -3.43 -15.34 -12.85
CA VAL A 369 -3.08 -15.27 -14.29
C VAL A 369 -3.54 -13.95 -14.90
N GLY A 370 -4.80 -13.55 -14.69
CA GLY A 370 -5.37 -12.30 -15.19
C GLY A 370 -4.65 -11.06 -14.63
N GLY A 371 -4.22 -11.12 -13.38
CA GLY A 371 -3.39 -10.10 -12.75
C GLY A 371 -2.03 -9.94 -13.42
N LYS A 372 -1.32 -11.05 -13.69
CA LYS A 372 -0.03 -11.01 -14.42
C LYS A 372 -0.18 -10.45 -15.83
N ILE A 373 -1.26 -10.79 -16.52
CA ILE A 373 -1.59 -10.23 -17.83
C ILE A 373 -1.84 -8.72 -17.71
N SER A 374 -2.59 -8.29 -16.70
CA SER A 374 -2.88 -6.87 -16.44
C SER A 374 -1.61 -6.07 -16.16
N ALA A 375 -0.71 -6.59 -15.32
CA ALA A 375 0.60 -5.98 -15.05
C ALA A 375 1.43 -5.83 -16.34
N LYS A 376 1.43 -6.85 -17.21
CA LYS A 376 2.10 -6.79 -18.51
C LYS A 376 1.46 -5.75 -19.44
N LEU A 377 0.13 -5.65 -19.47
CA LEU A 377 -0.58 -4.64 -20.27
C LEU A 377 -0.26 -3.21 -19.82
N VAL A 378 -0.20 -2.95 -18.52
CA VAL A 378 0.15 -1.62 -17.96
C VAL A 378 1.56 -1.20 -18.36
N LYS A 379 2.52 -2.14 -18.44
CA LYS A 379 3.87 -1.84 -18.96
C LYS A 379 3.84 -1.32 -20.41
N TYR A 380 2.89 -1.77 -21.22
CA TYR A 380 2.71 -1.32 -22.61
C TYR A 380 1.90 -0.01 -22.76
N GLU A 381 1.37 0.57 -21.68
CA GLU A 381 0.58 1.81 -21.76
C GLU A 381 1.42 3.08 -21.99
N GLY A 382 2.75 2.99 -21.92
CA GLY A 382 3.66 4.09 -22.25
C GLY A 382 3.65 5.30 -21.30
N ASN A 383 2.88 5.25 -20.20
CA ASN A 383 2.73 6.41 -19.30
C ASN A 383 4.01 6.72 -18.51
N LYS A 384 4.34 8.01 -18.37
CA LYS A 384 5.55 8.48 -17.64
C LYS A 384 5.34 8.53 -16.11
N ASN A 385 4.10 8.68 -15.63
CA ASN A 385 3.80 8.78 -14.19
C ASN A 385 3.59 7.39 -13.55
N MET A 386 4.34 7.09 -12.49
CA MET A 386 4.23 5.83 -11.74
C MET A 386 2.92 5.71 -10.96
N GLU A 387 2.43 6.81 -10.38
CA GLU A 387 1.16 6.79 -9.63
C GLU A 387 -0.02 6.43 -10.55
N TYR A 388 -0.03 7.01 -11.75
CA TYR A 388 -1.05 6.70 -12.75
C TYR A 388 -0.99 5.25 -13.24
N LYS A 389 0.22 4.68 -13.36
CA LYS A 389 0.39 3.25 -13.68
C LYS A 389 -0.14 2.36 -12.58
N ALA A 390 0.15 2.69 -11.33
CA ALA A 390 -0.35 1.98 -10.16
C ALA A 390 -1.88 2.04 -10.10
N ASP A 391 -2.48 3.24 -10.24
CA ASP A 391 -3.94 3.41 -10.30
C ASP A 391 -4.57 2.63 -11.46
N SER A 392 -3.98 2.66 -12.66
CA SER A 392 -4.45 1.90 -13.83
C SER A 392 -4.44 0.40 -13.56
N LEU A 393 -3.38 -0.11 -12.92
CA LEU A 393 -3.28 -1.51 -12.51
C LEU A 393 -4.39 -1.86 -11.51
N VAL A 394 -4.60 -1.01 -10.50
CA VAL A 394 -5.63 -1.20 -9.47
C VAL A 394 -7.02 -1.34 -10.10
N TYR A 395 -7.41 -0.46 -11.02
CA TYR A 395 -8.72 -0.56 -11.67
C TYR A 395 -8.89 -1.82 -12.52
N LYS A 396 -7.85 -2.23 -13.26
CA LYS A 396 -7.89 -3.43 -14.11
C LYS A 396 -8.03 -4.71 -13.29
N VAL A 397 -7.19 -4.85 -12.27
CA VAL A 397 -7.21 -6.03 -11.39
C VAL A 397 -8.50 -6.04 -10.58
N PHE A 398 -8.92 -4.91 -10.01
CA PHE A 398 -10.20 -4.82 -9.31
C PHE A 398 -11.37 -5.22 -10.23
N GLY A 399 -11.39 -4.76 -11.49
CA GLY A 399 -12.44 -5.13 -12.44
C GLY A 399 -12.54 -6.65 -12.69
N LEU A 400 -11.39 -7.33 -12.81
CA LEU A 400 -11.33 -8.80 -12.93
C LEU A 400 -11.91 -9.49 -11.70
N TYR A 401 -11.46 -9.09 -10.51
CA TYR A 401 -11.92 -9.68 -9.24
C TYR A 401 -13.38 -9.34 -8.93
N PHE A 402 -13.84 -8.13 -9.26
CA PHE A 402 -15.22 -7.70 -9.11
C PHE A 402 -16.14 -8.58 -9.96
N MET A 403 -15.85 -8.70 -11.26
CA MET A 403 -16.65 -9.55 -12.14
C MET A 403 -16.64 -11.00 -11.65
N GLN A 404 -15.50 -11.48 -11.16
CA GLN A 404 -15.35 -12.83 -10.64
C GLN A 404 -16.22 -13.12 -9.43
N THR A 405 -16.17 -12.24 -8.44
CA THR A 405 -16.84 -12.46 -7.17
C THR A 405 -18.36 -12.32 -7.31
N TYR A 406 -18.82 -11.33 -8.09
CA TYR A 406 -20.23 -10.92 -8.06
C TYR A 406 -21.09 -11.49 -9.19
N ILE A 407 -20.55 -11.83 -10.37
CA ILE A 407 -21.39 -12.21 -11.52
C ILE A 407 -22.23 -13.47 -11.26
N GLY A 408 -21.65 -14.49 -10.62
CA GLY A 408 -22.40 -15.70 -10.23
C GLY A 408 -23.47 -15.41 -9.19
N ILE A 409 -23.25 -14.44 -8.30
CA ILE A 409 -24.22 -14.04 -7.27
C ILE A 409 -25.37 -13.26 -7.92
N PHE A 410 -25.05 -12.34 -8.84
CA PHE A 410 -26.05 -11.64 -9.64
C PHE A 410 -26.92 -12.61 -10.46
N TYR A 411 -26.31 -13.68 -10.99
CA TYR A 411 -27.05 -14.71 -11.71
C TYR A 411 -28.09 -15.41 -10.81
N HIS A 412 -27.71 -15.83 -9.59
CA HIS A 412 -28.67 -16.42 -8.64
C HIS A 412 -29.73 -15.41 -8.19
N ALA A 413 -29.35 -14.14 -7.99
CA ALA A 413 -30.26 -13.08 -7.58
C ALA A 413 -31.34 -12.76 -8.64
N LEU A 414 -30.92 -12.53 -9.89
CA LEU A 414 -31.79 -12.00 -10.95
C LEU A 414 -32.56 -13.08 -11.71
N LEU A 415 -31.92 -14.22 -11.99
CA LEU A 415 -32.53 -15.27 -12.82
C LEU A 415 -33.33 -16.27 -11.99
N HIS A 416 -32.74 -16.81 -10.93
CA HIS A 416 -33.40 -17.83 -10.09
C HIS A 416 -34.40 -17.23 -9.09
N ARG A 417 -34.28 -15.93 -8.78
CA ARG A 417 -35.19 -15.18 -7.88
C ARG A 417 -35.48 -15.90 -6.55
N ASN A 418 -34.49 -16.64 -6.05
CA ASN A 418 -34.60 -17.39 -4.80
C ASN A 418 -33.64 -16.81 -3.77
N ILE A 419 -34.21 -16.08 -2.81
CA ILE A 419 -33.47 -15.33 -1.80
C ILE A 419 -32.83 -16.27 -0.78
N LEU A 420 -33.41 -17.45 -0.56
CA LEU A 420 -32.86 -18.44 0.37
C LEU A 420 -31.60 -19.08 -0.20
N THR A 421 -31.60 -19.48 -1.47
CA THR A 421 -30.40 -20.02 -2.12
C THR A 421 -29.35 -18.93 -2.31
N LEU A 422 -29.77 -17.70 -2.67
CA LEU A 422 -28.88 -16.53 -2.70
C LEU A 422 -28.18 -16.30 -1.36
N ARG A 423 -28.93 -16.34 -0.25
CA ARG A 423 -28.39 -16.18 1.10
C ARG A 423 -27.40 -17.31 1.43
N GLN A 424 -27.72 -18.56 1.09
CA GLN A 424 -26.82 -19.68 1.31
C GLN A 424 -25.51 -19.53 0.52
N VAL A 425 -25.58 -19.17 -0.76
CA VAL A 425 -24.40 -18.93 -1.61
C VAL A 425 -23.58 -17.75 -1.08
N LEU A 426 -24.23 -16.66 -0.65
CA LEU A 426 -23.56 -15.50 -0.05
C LEU A 426 -22.83 -15.87 1.25
N VAL A 427 -23.50 -16.57 2.16
CA VAL A 427 -22.91 -17.01 3.44
C VAL A 427 -21.75 -17.96 3.20
N GLN A 428 -21.93 -18.95 2.31
CA GLN A 428 -20.87 -19.89 1.96
C GLN A 428 -19.68 -19.17 1.34
N ARG A 429 -19.90 -18.30 0.34
CA ARG A 429 -18.82 -17.57 -0.32
C ARG A 429 -18.11 -16.62 0.64
N LEU A 430 -18.84 -15.84 1.45
CA LEU A 430 -18.26 -14.89 2.41
C LEU A 430 -17.44 -15.63 3.48
N ILE A 431 -18.04 -16.59 4.20
CA ILE A 431 -17.31 -17.29 5.28
C ILE A 431 -16.12 -18.05 4.70
N LEU A 432 -16.29 -18.72 3.56
CA LEU A 432 -15.24 -19.52 2.97
C LEU A 432 -14.11 -18.65 2.38
N SER A 433 -14.41 -17.51 1.75
CA SER A 433 -13.39 -16.59 1.26
C SER A 433 -12.57 -15.98 2.39
N GLU A 434 -13.23 -15.56 3.47
CA GLU A 434 -12.59 -14.92 4.63
C GLU A 434 -11.72 -15.92 5.40
N VAL A 435 -12.22 -17.15 5.62
CA VAL A 435 -11.47 -18.20 6.33
C VAL A 435 -10.33 -18.76 5.47
N LEU A 436 -10.58 -19.06 4.19
CA LEU A 436 -9.52 -19.55 3.30
C LEU A 436 -8.48 -18.46 3.02
N GLY A 437 -8.91 -17.20 2.85
CA GLY A 437 -8.04 -16.03 2.69
C GLY A 437 -7.07 -15.93 3.85
N ASN A 438 -7.60 -15.78 5.06
CA ASN A 438 -6.80 -15.73 6.29
C ASN A 438 -5.86 -16.94 6.46
N LEU A 439 -6.33 -18.14 6.12
CA LEU A 439 -5.50 -19.35 6.21
C LEU A 439 -4.35 -19.32 5.20
N VAL A 440 -4.62 -19.03 3.94
CA VAL A 440 -3.59 -18.98 2.87
C VAL A 440 -2.60 -17.87 3.17
N GLU A 441 -3.08 -16.70 3.56
CA GLU A 441 -2.28 -15.52 3.82
C GLU A 441 -1.29 -15.72 4.99
N ASN A 442 -1.71 -16.38 6.06
CA ASN A 442 -0.82 -16.63 7.20
C ASN A 442 0.06 -17.87 7.00
N SER A 443 -0.47 -18.93 6.40
CA SER A 443 0.24 -20.20 6.25
C SER A 443 1.28 -20.17 5.13
N LEU A 444 0.99 -19.56 3.98
CA LEU A 444 1.86 -19.60 2.79
C LEU A 444 3.21 -18.90 3.02
N PRO A 445 3.28 -17.71 3.64
CA PRO A 445 4.55 -17.07 3.95
C PRO A 445 5.36 -17.86 4.99
N TYR A 446 4.70 -18.42 6.01
CA TYR A 446 5.34 -19.23 7.03
C TYR A 446 5.92 -20.53 6.44
N LEU A 447 5.17 -21.21 5.58
CA LEU A 447 5.62 -22.39 4.85
C LEU A 447 6.80 -22.05 3.94
N THR A 448 6.76 -20.91 3.27
CA THR A 448 7.85 -20.43 2.41
C THR A 448 9.12 -20.16 3.24
N TYR A 449 9.00 -19.50 4.39
CA TYR A 449 10.11 -19.31 5.34
C TYR A 449 10.68 -20.65 5.82
N SER A 450 9.82 -21.58 6.25
CA SER A 450 10.21 -22.90 6.72
C SER A 450 10.93 -23.70 5.63
N PHE A 451 10.42 -23.66 4.40
CA PHE A 451 11.03 -24.31 3.24
C PHE A 451 12.38 -23.69 2.87
N ARG A 452 12.51 -22.35 2.84
CA ARG A 452 13.78 -21.64 2.61
C ARG A 452 14.82 -22.02 3.67
N LYS A 453 14.42 -22.06 4.95
CA LYS A 453 15.27 -22.50 6.07
C LYS A 453 15.70 -23.95 5.91
N TYR A 454 14.78 -24.86 5.61
CA TYR A 454 15.10 -26.28 5.38
C TYR A 454 16.08 -26.46 4.22
N ARG A 455 15.83 -25.78 3.09
CA ARG A 455 16.72 -25.78 1.92
C ARG A 455 18.11 -25.26 2.28
N ALA A 456 18.20 -24.21 3.08
CA ALA A 456 19.48 -23.66 3.51
C ALA A 456 20.31 -24.67 4.32
N VAL A 457 19.69 -25.34 5.31
CA VAL A 457 20.33 -26.39 6.11
C VAL A 457 20.73 -27.59 5.25
N ARG A 458 19.83 -28.04 4.37
CA ARG A 458 20.07 -29.20 3.50
C ARG A 458 21.24 -28.95 2.56
N ASN A 459 21.33 -27.77 1.96
CA ASN A 459 22.44 -27.42 1.08
C ASN A 459 23.76 -27.41 1.86
N LYS A 460 23.80 -26.85 3.08
CA LYS A 460 25.02 -26.86 3.90
C LYS A 460 25.47 -28.26 4.30
N ARG A 461 24.53 -29.16 4.61
CA ARG A 461 24.84 -30.59 4.87
C ARG A 461 25.44 -31.28 3.65
N LYS A 462 24.90 -31.02 2.45
CA LYS A 462 25.43 -31.58 1.21
C LYS A 462 26.85 -31.10 0.91
N SER A 463 27.16 -29.84 1.19
CA SER A 463 28.49 -29.26 0.99
C SER A 463 29.55 -29.73 2.01
N GLY A 464 29.28 -30.79 2.80
CA GLY A 464 30.22 -31.34 3.79
C GLY A 464 30.52 -30.42 4.99
N GLY A 465 29.92 -29.23 5.06
CA GLY A 465 30.25 -28.20 6.05
C GLY A 465 29.51 -28.31 7.38
N LEU A 466 28.96 -29.48 7.74
CA LEU A 466 28.21 -29.67 8.99
C LEU A 466 28.76 -30.87 9.76
N SER A 467 29.41 -30.65 10.91
CA SER A 467 29.67 -31.72 11.86
C SER A 467 28.36 -32.23 12.46
N GLU A 468 28.18 -33.56 12.50
CA GLU A 468 27.04 -34.19 13.17
C GLU A 468 26.98 -33.76 14.64
N GLY A 469 25.82 -33.23 15.08
CA GLY A 469 25.52 -32.99 16.50
C GLY A 469 25.54 -31.53 17.02
N LYS A 470 25.99 -30.52 16.27
CA LYS A 470 25.90 -29.11 16.73
C LYS A 470 24.53 -28.48 16.42
N ILE A 471 23.87 -27.94 17.44
CA ILE A 471 22.66 -27.11 17.29
C ILE A 471 23.06 -25.81 16.56
N GLN A 472 22.61 -25.65 15.31
CA GLN A 472 22.92 -24.46 14.52
C GLN A 472 22.05 -23.27 14.99
N TYR A 473 22.69 -22.24 15.52
CA TYR A 473 22.04 -20.98 15.83
C TYR A 473 22.03 -20.08 14.59
N PHE A 474 20.86 -19.93 13.97
CA PHE A 474 20.65 -18.93 12.93
C PHE A 474 20.76 -17.54 13.53
N SER A 475 21.61 -16.70 12.94
CA SER A 475 21.70 -15.30 13.34
C SER A 475 20.36 -14.62 13.11
N ARG A 476 20.12 -13.52 13.83
CA ARG A 476 18.84 -12.82 13.71
C ARG A 476 18.66 -12.22 12.32
N VAL A 477 19.70 -11.61 11.76
CA VAL A 477 19.70 -11.03 10.42
C VAL A 477 19.40 -12.11 9.38
N GLU A 478 19.96 -13.30 9.56
CA GLU A 478 19.68 -14.44 8.70
C GLU A 478 18.22 -14.91 8.81
N LYS A 479 17.64 -14.92 10.01
CA LYS A 479 16.21 -15.23 10.17
C LYS A 479 15.33 -14.20 9.46
N GLU A 480 15.65 -12.91 9.55
CA GLU A 480 14.91 -11.85 8.84
C GLU A 480 15.10 -11.97 7.32
N PHE A 481 16.32 -12.22 6.84
CA PHE A 481 16.58 -12.46 5.43
C PHE A 481 15.81 -13.68 4.88
N LEU A 482 15.63 -14.75 5.66
CA LEU A 482 14.87 -15.90 5.15
C LEU A 482 13.36 -15.63 5.01
N LYS A 483 12.82 -14.60 5.68
CA LYS A 483 11.40 -14.23 5.56
C LYS A 483 11.10 -13.68 4.15
N PRO A 484 9.86 -13.85 3.66
CA PRO A 484 9.42 -13.20 2.43
C PRO A 484 9.35 -11.67 2.58
N ALA A 485 9.51 -10.95 1.47
CA ALA A 485 9.22 -9.53 1.38
C ALA A 485 7.70 -9.31 1.32
N TYR A 486 7.24 -8.15 1.81
CA TYR A 486 5.83 -7.77 1.77
C TYR A 486 5.53 -7.10 0.42
N THR A 487 5.34 -7.91 -0.61
CA THR A 487 5.12 -7.46 -1.99
C THR A 487 3.72 -7.83 -2.48
N ALA A 488 3.19 -7.07 -3.44
CA ALA A 488 1.89 -7.37 -4.02
C ALA A 488 1.93 -8.70 -4.77
N SER A 489 0.84 -9.49 -4.66
CA SER A 489 0.67 -10.72 -5.42
C SER A 489 0.69 -10.48 -6.95
N ILE A 490 0.31 -9.26 -7.37
CA ILE A 490 0.24 -8.81 -8.75
C ILE A 490 0.95 -7.46 -8.87
N GLY A 491 1.91 -7.36 -9.80
CA GLY A 491 2.57 -6.09 -10.10
C GLY A 491 3.51 -5.62 -8.99
N GLU A 492 4.35 -6.52 -8.48
CA GLU A 492 5.36 -6.29 -7.43
C GLU A 492 6.22 -5.03 -7.63
N GLU A 493 6.46 -4.62 -8.88
CA GLU A 493 7.20 -3.39 -9.22
C GLU A 493 6.43 -2.09 -8.92
N LEU A 494 5.09 -2.13 -8.93
CA LEU A 494 4.23 -0.95 -8.85
C LEU A 494 3.55 -0.81 -7.48
N GLU A 495 3.20 -1.91 -6.82
CA GLU A 495 2.45 -1.90 -5.56
C GLU A 495 3.06 -2.83 -4.50
N ASP A 496 2.79 -2.53 -3.23
CA ASP A 496 3.19 -3.36 -2.09
C ASP A 496 2.08 -4.35 -1.72
N GLY A 497 2.34 -5.23 -0.74
CA GLY A 497 1.32 -6.18 -0.24
C GLY A 497 0.01 -5.53 0.23
N LEU A 498 0.01 -4.22 0.48
CA LEU A 498 -1.19 -3.44 0.82
C LEU A 498 -2.27 -3.48 -0.27
N PHE A 499 -1.86 -3.71 -1.51
CA PHE A 499 -2.78 -3.88 -2.63
C PHE A 499 -3.76 -5.03 -2.37
N ASP A 500 -3.24 -6.18 -1.94
CA ASP A 500 -4.05 -7.37 -1.68
C ASP A 500 -4.96 -7.14 -0.46
N ASP A 501 -4.42 -6.52 0.60
CA ASP A 501 -5.18 -6.18 1.82
C ASP A 501 -6.36 -5.22 1.53
N LEU A 502 -6.14 -4.20 0.70
CA LEU A 502 -7.21 -3.28 0.28
C LEU A 502 -8.21 -3.93 -0.69
N LEU A 503 -7.75 -4.84 -1.55
CA LEU A 503 -8.61 -5.58 -2.46
C LEU A 503 -9.59 -6.46 -1.68
N GLU A 504 -9.11 -7.15 -0.65
CA GLU A 504 -9.93 -7.97 0.25
C GLU A 504 -11.02 -7.13 0.93
N LEU A 505 -10.65 -6.00 1.53
CA LEU A 505 -11.61 -5.08 2.15
C LEU A 505 -12.64 -4.52 1.16
N ALA A 506 -12.21 -4.19 -0.06
CA ALA A 506 -13.10 -3.68 -1.11
C ALA A 506 -14.10 -4.75 -1.56
N LEU A 507 -13.66 -5.99 -1.74
CA LEU A 507 -14.53 -7.10 -2.13
C LEU A 507 -15.51 -7.47 -1.01
N GLN A 508 -15.06 -7.49 0.25
CA GLN A 508 -15.93 -7.68 1.40
C GLN A 508 -16.98 -6.58 1.49
N PHE A 509 -16.57 -5.30 1.35
CA PHE A 509 -17.47 -4.15 1.36
C PHE A 509 -18.53 -4.25 0.26
N GLY A 510 -18.15 -4.63 -0.96
CA GLY A 510 -19.09 -4.83 -2.07
C GLY A 510 -20.07 -5.97 -1.78
N MET A 511 -19.62 -7.08 -1.20
CA MET A 511 -20.48 -8.22 -0.83
C MET A 511 -21.55 -7.82 0.19
N ILE A 512 -21.18 -7.11 1.25
CA ILE A 512 -22.15 -6.71 2.29
C ILE A 512 -23.08 -5.59 1.82
N MET A 513 -22.57 -4.64 1.01
CA MET A 513 -23.38 -3.50 0.56
C MET A 513 -24.34 -3.88 -0.57
N MET A 514 -23.88 -4.59 -1.61
CA MET A 514 -24.72 -4.90 -2.78
C MET A 514 -25.84 -5.90 -2.47
N PHE A 515 -25.65 -6.75 -1.45
CA PHE A 515 -26.62 -7.77 -1.05
C PHE A 515 -27.17 -7.53 0.37
N ALA A 516 -27.11 -6.28 0.85
CA ALA A 516 -27.55 -5.88 2.19
C ALA A 516 -28.99 -6.33 2.51
N CYS A 517 -29.91 -6.21 1.56
CA CYS A 517 -31.30 -6.62 1.74
C CYS A 517 -31.47 -8.14 1.83
N ALA A 518 -30.63 -8.92 1.15
CA ALA A 518 -30.71 -10.38 1.16
C ALA A 518 -30.11 -10.99 2.44
N PHE A 519 -29.05 -10.35 2.96
CA PHE A 519 -28.31 -10.83 4.13
C PHE A 519 -27.87 -9.70 5.08
N PRO A 520 -28.81 -9.13 5.88
CA PRO A 520 -28.48 -8.08 6.86
C PRO A 520 -27.45 -8.49 7.91
N LEU A 521 -27.42 -9.78 8.29
CA LEU A 521 -26.41 -10.33 9.22
C LEU A 521 -24.98 -10.28 8.68
N GLY A 522 -24.79 -10.07 7.37
CA GLY A 522 -23.46 -9.97 6.76
C GLY A 522 -22.58 -8.90 7.38
N PHE A 523 -23.17 -7.78 7.83
CA PHE A 523 -22.44 -6.71 8.52
C PHE A 523 -21.85 -7.17 9.85
N ALA A 524 -22.52 -8.08 10.58
CA ALA A 524 -22.01 -8.63 11.83
C ALA A 524 -20.82 -9.57 11.57
N PHE A 525 -20.92 -10.44 10.56
CA PHE A 525 -19.81 -11.31 10.16
C PHE A 525 -18.59 -10.52 9.66
N ALA A 526 -18.81 -9.53 8.79
CA ALA A 526 -17.73 -8.65 8.34
C ALA A 526 -17.10 -7.87 9.50
N THR A 527 -17.88 -7.47 10.52
CA THR A 527 -17.32 -6.78 11.70
C THR A 527 -16.42 -7.70 12.51
N LEU A 528 -16.83 -8.95 12.72
CA LEU A 528 -15.99 -9.94 13.39
C LEU A 528 -14.71 -10.21 12.58
N ASN A 529 -14.83 -10.36 11.25
CA ASN A 529 -13.68 -10.53 10.39
C ASN A 529 -12.72 -9.34 10.48
N ASN A 530 -13.22 -8.10 10.41
CA ASN A 530 -12.35 -6.92 10.44
C ASN A 530 -11.71 -6.68 11.81
N ILE A 531 -12.31 -7.17 12.90
CA ILE A 531 -11.66 -7.17 14.22
C ILE A 531 -10.49 -8.16 14.23
N THR A 532 -10.66 -9.36 13.66
CA THR A 532 -9.55 -10.31 13.51
C THR A 532 -8.50 -9.78 12.54
N GLU A 533 -8.93 -9.11 11.47
CA GLU A 533 -8.08 -8.60 10.39
C GLU A 533 -7.07 -7.57 10.90
N ILE A 534 -7.53 -6.64 11.73
CA ILE A 534 -6.63 -5.66 12.38
C ILE A 534 -5.46 -6.35 13.11
N ARG A 535 -5.68 -7.56 13.65
CA ARG A 535 -4.68 -8.31 14.43
C ARG A 535 -3.83 -9.23 13.55
N THR A 536 -4.45 -9.96 12.62
CA THR A 536 -3.74 -10.82 11.67
C THR A 536 -2.79 -9.99 10.82
N ASP A 537 -3.24 -8.86 10.26
CA ASP A 537 -2.40 -7.93 9.50
C ASP A 537 -1.25 -7.34 10.32
N ALA A 538 -1.51 -7.01 11.59
CA ALA A 538 -0.45 -6.51 12.47
C ALA A 538 0.60 -7.60 12.75
N LEU A 539 0.17 -8.85 13.01
CA LEU A 539 1.07 -10.00 13.20
C LEU A 539 1.84 -10.33 11.93
N LYS A 540 1.18 -10.23 10.78
CA LYS A 540 1.73 -10.42 9.44
C LYS A 540 2.95 -9.52 9.23
N LEU A 541 2.81 -8.21 9.47
CA LEU A 541 3.89 -7.24 9.31
C LEU A 541 5.00 -7.33 10.38
N LEU A 542 4.66 -7.73 11.61
CA LEU A 542 5.62 -7.76 12.73
C LEU A 542 6.41 -9.08 12.82
N ALA A 543 5.79 -10.21 12.46
CA ALA A 543 6.34 -11.54 12.70
C ALA A 543 6.65 -12.32 11.42
N ILE A 544 5.81 -12.20 10.38
CA ILE A 544 5.85 -13.07 9.21
C ILE A 544 6.74 -12.50 8.10
N PHE A 545 6.57 -11.22 7.77
CA PHE A 545 7.30 -10.56 6.68
C PHE A 545 8.58 -9.86 7.17
N ARG A 546 9.43 -9.50 6.20
CA ARG A 546 10.49 -8.49 6.39
C ARG A 546 9.87 -7.11 6.55
N ARG A 547 10.64 -6.15 7.07
CA ARG A 547 10.19 -4.76 7.17
C ARG A 547 9.95 -4.20 5.75
N PRO A 548 8.73 -3.74 5.42
CA PRO A 548 8.43 -3.17 4.12
C PRO A 548 9.21 -1.88 3.85
N ILE A 549 9.43 -1.59 2.57
CA ILE A 549 10.02 -0.34 2.09
C ILE A 549 9.00 0.80 2.30
N PRO A 550 9.38 1.92 2.92
CA PRO A 550 8.45 3.00 3.17
C PRO A 550 8.12 3.80 1.92
N ARG A 551 6.85 3.85 1.53
CA ARG A 551 6.38 4.73 0.46
C ARG A 551 5.82 6.05 1.01
N PRO A 552 6.12 7.20 0.38
CA PRO A 552 5.69 8.51 0.86
C PRO A 552 4.19 8.77 0.64
N ASN A 553 3.55 8.03 -0.28
CA ASN A 553 2.16 8.27 -0.69
C ASN A 553 1.17 7.83 0.39
N ALA A 554 0.50 8.81 0.99
CA ALA A 554 -0.38 8.63 2.14
C ALA A 554 -1.87 8.62 1.79
N THR A 555 -2.23 8.43 0.52
CA THR A 555 -3.64 8.38 0.11
C THR A 555 -4.01 7.01 -0.43
N ILE A 556 -5.17 6.53 0.01
CA ILE A 556 -5.83 5.31 -0.49
C ILE A 556 -6.27 5.46 -1.98
N GLY A 557 -6.20 6.67 -2.54
CA GLY A 557 -6.16 6.91 -3.99
C GLY A 557 -7.29 6.26 -4.79
N ALA A 558 -6.92 5.43 -5.78
CA ALA A 558 -7.85 4.69 -6.64
C ALA A 558 -8.91 3.88 -5.87
N TRP A 559 -8.57 3.32 -4.71
CA TRP A 559 -9.51 2.55 -3.91
C TRP A 559 -10.67 3.39 -3.39
N LEU A 560 -10.49 4.68 -3.14
CA LEU A 560 -11.58 5.55 -2.73
C LEU A 560 -12.63 5.67 -3.85
N ASN A 561 -12.19 5.75 -5.11
CA ASN A 561 -13.08 5.75 -6.26
C ASN A 561 -13.78 4.38 -6.41
N ILE A 562 -13.07 3.29 -6.12
CA ILE A 562 -13.66 1.94 -6.08
C ILE A 562 -14.75 1.83 -5.02
N PHE A 563 -14.52 2.26 -3.78
CA PHE A 563 -15.56 2.26 -2.73
C PHE A 563 -16.77 3.12 -3.13
N GLN A 564 -16.54 4.27 -3.76
CA GLN A 564 -17.63 5.10 -4.29
C GLN A 564 -18.43 4.39 -5.39
N PHE A 565 -17.76 3.70 -6.30
CA PHE A 565 -18.39 2.87 -7.32
C PHE A 565 -19.23 1.75 -6.70
N LEU A 566 -18.69 1.04 -5.70
CA LEU A 566 -19.39 -0.02 -4.98
C LEU A 566 -20.67 0.49 -4.29
N ILE A 567 -20.64 1.70 -3.71
CA ILE A 567 -21.86 2.32 -3.15
C ILE A 567 -22.90 2.55 -4.25
N VAL A 568 -22.52 3.08 -5.40
CA VAL A 568 -23.47 3.30 -6.51
C VAL A 568 -24.06 1.96 -6.99
N MET A 569 -23.20 0.95 -7.21
CA MET A 569 -23.65 -0.40 -7.58
C MET A 569 -24.57 -1.03 -6.53
N SER A 570 -24.33 -0.75 -5.24
CA SER A 570 -25.20 -1.24 -4.17
C SER A 570 -26.60 -0.63 -4.21
N ILE A 571 -26.73 0.65 -4.58
CA ILE A 571 -28.03 1.31 -4.76
C ILE A 571 -28.81 0.59 -5.84
N CYS A 572 -28.23 0.40 -7.03
CA CYS A 572 -28.90 -0.27 -8.13
C CYS A 572 -29.25 -1.73 -7.78
N THR A 573 -28.33 -2.48 -7.16
CA THR A 573 -28.53 -3.90 -6.86
C THR A 573 -29.64 -4.12 -5.82
N ASN A 574 -29.62 -3.39 -4.70
CA ASN A 574 -30.64 -3.56 -3.66
C ASN A 574 -32.02 -3.07 -4.12
N CYS A 575 -32.07 -2.03 -4.96
CA CYS A 575 -33.31 -1.62 -5.61
C CYS A 575 -33.93 -2.79 -6.39
N VAL A 576 -33.15 -3.46 -7.25
CA VAL A 576 -33.62 -4.62 -8.01
C VAL A 576 -33.99 -5.80 -7.11
N LEU A 577 -33.20 -6.09 -6.08
CA LEU A 577 -33.49 -7.17 -5.12
C LEU A 577 -34.81 -6.95 -4.38
N LEU A 578 -35.12 -5.71 -3.99
CA LEU A 578 -36.39 -5.37 -3.35
C LEU A 578 -37.58 -5.60 -4.29
N VAL A 579 -37.46 -5.27 -5.59
CA VAL A 579 -38.49 -5.61 -6.59
C VAL A 579 -38.75 -7.11 -6.58
N CYS A 580 -37.68 -7.91 -6.70
CA CYS A 580 -37.78 -9.36 -6.79
C CYS A 580 -38.38 -9.98 -5.51
N LEU A 581 -38.09 -9.41 -4.34
CA LEU A 581 -38.65 -9.84 -3.07
C LEU A 581 -40.16 -9.56 -2.99
N TYR A 582 -40.60 -8.32 -3.25
CA TYR A 582 -42.01 -7.94 -3.12
C TYR A 582 -42.92 -8.52 -4.20
N ASP A 583 -42.41 -8.72 -5.42
CA ASP A 583 -43.13 -9.43 -6.50
C ASP A 583 -43.45 -10.87 -6.07
N ARG A 584 -42.52 -11.55 -5.40
CA ARG A 584 -42.70 -12.92 -4.92
C ARG A 584 -43.66 -13.01 -3.73
N GLU A 585 -43.66 -12.02 -2.84
CA GLU A 585 -44.62 -11.93 -1.73
C GLU A 585 -46.04 -11.57 -2.19
N GLY A 586 -46.22 -11.25 -3.49
CA GLY A 586 -47.52 -10.92 -4.08
C GLY A 586 -48.08 -9.56 -3.63
N THR A 587 -47.25 -8.76 -2.96
CA THR A 587 -47.66 -7.47 -2.38
C THR A 587 -47.70 -6.37 -3.43
N TRP A 588 -46.91 -6.50 -4.51
CA TRP A 588 -46.77 -5.50 -5.58
C TRP A 588 -46.81 -6.15 -6.97
N LYS A 589 -47.45 -5.48 -7.94
CA LYS A 589 -47.32 -5.82 -9.37
C LYS A 589 -46.04 -5.18 -9.93
N MET A 590 -45.31 -5.90 -10.77
CA MET A 590 -44.02 -5.48 -11.35
C MET A 590 -44.05 -4.09 -12.02
N SER A 591 -45.13 -3.71 -12.74
CA SER A 591 -45.18 -2.44 -13.49
C SER A 591 -45.19 -1.16 -12.61
N PRO A 592 -46.06 -1.00 -11.59
CA PRO A 592 -45.95 0.13 -10.66
C PRO A 592 -44.74 0.01 -9.71
N GLY A 593 -44.30 -1.21 -9.39
CA GLY A 593 -43.16 -1.44 -8.51
C GLY A 593 -41.83 -0.98 -9.08
N LEU A 594 -41.63 -1.14 -10.40
CA LEU A 594 -40.42 -0.68 -11.07
C LEU A 594 -40.28 0.85 -11.05
N ALA A 595 -41.39 1.57 -11.20
CA ALA A 595 -41.41 3.04 -11.13
C ALA A 595 -41.11 3.56 -9.71
N ALA A 596 -41.70 2.96 -8.68
CA ALA A 596 -41.45 3.34 -7.29
C ALA A 596 -39.98 3.13 -6.89
N ILE A 597 -39.35 2.09 -7.44
CA ILE A 597 -37.96 1.75 -7.13
C ILE A 597 -36.97 2.59 -7.94
N LEU A 598 -37.29 2.98 -9.18
CA LEU A 598 -36.55 4.03 -9.90
C LEU A 598 -36.60 5.37 -9.14
N ILE A 599 -37.74 5.73 -8.57
CA ILE A 599 -37.87 6.92 -7.72
C ILE A 599 -36.98 6.77 -6.47
N MET A 600 -37.04 5.62 -5.80
CA MET A 600 -36.20 5.33 -4.63
C MET A 600 -34.69 5.38 -4.98
N GLU A 601 -34.30 4.84 -6.13
CA GLU A 601 -32.93 4.91 -6.64
C GLU A 601 -32.49 6.38 -6.83
N HIS A 602 -33.29 7.19 -7.52
CA HIS A 602 -32.98 8.61 -7.74
C HIS A 602 -32.91 9.38 -6.42
N VAL A 603 -33.80 9.10 -5.47
CA VAL A 603 -33.78 9.68 -4.13
C VAL A 603 -32.50 9.30 -3.39
N LEU A 604 -32.08 8.04 -3.43
CA LEU A 604 -30.85 7.57 -2.79
C LEU A 604 -29.59 8.17 -3.43
N LEU A 605 -29.58 8.33 -4.75
CA LEU A 605 -28.51 9.03 -5.46
C LEU A 605 -28.47 10.52 -5.08
N LEU A 606 -29.63 11.16 -4.92
CA LEU A 606 -29.77 12.53 -4.44
C LEU A 606 -29.27 12.68 -3.00
N ILE A 607 -29.60 11.73 -2.11
CA ILE A 607 -29.09 11.68 -0.74
C ILE A 607 -27.56 11.57 -0.74
N LYS A 608 -26.99 10.69 -1.58
CA LYS A 608 -25.54 10.57 -1.76
C LYS A 608 -24.90 11.90 -2.20
N ALA A 609 -25.49 12.55 -3.20
CA ALA A 609 -25.03 13.85 -3.69
C ALA A 609 -25.15 14.93 -2.60
N GLY A 610 -26.27 14.97 -1.89
CA GLY A 610 -26.55 15.91 -0.81
C GLY A 610 -25.55 15.80 0.34
N PHE A 611 -25.34 14.60 0.90
CA PHE A 611 -24.34 14.41 1.96
C PHE A 611 -22.92 14.75 1.51
N SER A 612 -22.60 14.50 0.24
CA SER A 612 -21.29 14.85 -0.32
C SER A 612 -21.06 16.36 -0.41
N HIS A 613 -22.13 17.15 -0.51
CA HIS A 613 -22.06 18.61 -0.45
C HIS A 613 -22.13 19.16 0.97
N LEU A 614 -22.92 18.54 1.85
CA LEU A 614 -23.12 18.99 3.24
C LEU A 614 -21.89 18.78 4.11
N VAL A 615 -21.19 17.65 3.94
CA VAL A 615 -20.01 17.33 4.75
C VAL A 615 -18.75 17.72 3.96
N PRO A 616 -18.03 18.79 4.34
CA PRO A 616 -16.82 19.17 3.64
C PRO A 616 -15.75 18.10 3.81
N ALA A 617 -15.12 17.73 2.68
CA ALA A 617 -14.07 16.71 2.63
C ALA A 617 -12.80 17.09 3.43
N GLU A 618 -12.61 18.37 3.76
CA GLU A 618 -11.48 18.86 4.55
C GLU A 618 -11.99 19.60 5.80
N PRO A 619 -11.42 19.34 7.00
CA PRO A 619 -11.73 20.10 8.20
C PRO A 619 -11.37 21.58 8.07
N GLU A 620 -12.15 22.45 8.71
CA GLU A 620 -11.93 23.90 8.65
C GLU A 620 -10.56 24.30 9.22
N TRP A 621 -10.12 23.68 10.32
CA TRP A 621 -8.81 23.98 10.90
C TRP A 621 -7.65 23.58 9.97
N VAL A 622 -7.80 22.49 9.19
CA VAL A 622 -6.81 22.06 8.20
C VAL A 622 -6.73 23.07 7.07
N ARG A 623 -7.90 23.48 6.55
CA ARG A 623 -8.01 24.50 5.51
C ARG A 623 -7.44 25.84 5.96
N ALA A 624 -7.76 26.26 7.19
CA ALA A 624 -7.24 27.48 7.79
C ALA A 624 -5.71 27.41 7.99
N ASN A 625 -5.19 26.27 8.44
CA ASN A 625 -3.74 26.07 8.57
C ASN A 625 -3.04 26.12 7.22
N ARG A 626 -3.62 25.48 6.19
CA ARG A 626 -3.11 25.55 4.81
C ARG A 626 -3.12 26.98 4.27
N ALA A 627 -4.23 27.70 4.44
CA ALA A 627 -4.36 29.09 4.01
C ALA A 627 -3.36 30.01 4.73
N LYS A 628 -3.20 29.84 6.04
CA LYS A 628 -2.20 30.54 6.85
C LYS A 628 -0.78 30.28 6.33
N ASN A 629 -0.41 29.03 6.11
CA ASN A 629 0.92 28.68 5.61
C ASN A 629 1.17 29.22 4.19
N ALA A 630 0.16 29.15 3.31
CA ALA A 630 0.24 29.72 1.97
C ALA A 630 0.42 31.25 2.01
N SER A 631 -0.31 31.94 2.90
CA SER A 631 -0.18 33.39 3.07
C SER A 631 1.21 33.79 3.59
N TYR A 632 1.79 33.04 4.54
CA TYR A 632 3.16 33.28 5.00
C TYR A 632 4.19 33.03 3.91
N ALA A 633 4.05 31.93 3.16
CA ALA A 633 4.94 31.65 2.04
C ALA A 633 4.89 32.78 0.99
N GLN A 634 3.69 33.27 0.68
CA GLN A 634 3.50 34.38 -0.24
C GLN A 634 4.11 35.70 0.28
N ASP A 635 3.88 36.05 1.56
CA ASP A 635 4.49 37.24 2.17
C ASP A 635 6.02 37.16 2.14
N MET A 636 6.61 36.02 2.50
CA MET A 636 8.05 35.79 2.45
C MET A 636 8.62 35.93 1.03
N CYS A 637 8.02 35.25 0.05
CA CYS A 637 8.43 35.38 -1.35
C CYS A 637 8.30 36.82 -1.85
N SER A 638 7.22 37.52 -1.51
CA SER A 638 7.02 38.91 -1.92
C SER A 638 8.07 39.85 -1.32
N ARG A 639 8.41 39.69 -0.03
CA ARG A 639 9.47 40.47 0.63
C ARG A 639 10.84 40.17 0.06
N GLN A 640 11.14 38.91 -0.24
CA GLN A 640 12.41 38.52 -0.84
C GLN A 640 12.56 39.09 -2.26
N LEU A 641 11.48 39.05 -3.06
CA LEU A 641 11.43 39.66 -4.38
C LEU A 641 11.60 41.19 -4.32
N LEU A 642 10.93 41.86 -3.37
CA LEU A 642 11.10 43.32 -3.18
C LEU A 642 12.54 43.66 -2.77
N ARG A 643 13.16 42.85 -1.90
CA ARG A 643 14.57 43.02 -1.52
C ARG A 643 15.49 42.84 -2.71
N SER A 644 15.30 41.80 -3.53
CA SER A 644 16.14 41.58 -4.73
C SER A 644 16.00 42.70 -5.76
N ILE A 645 14.77 43.21 -5.98
CA ILE A 645 14.54 44.35 -6.88
C ILE A 645 15.23 45.62 -6.33
N SER A 646 15.17 45.85 -5.01
CA SER A 646 15.79 47.01 -4.38
C SER A 646 17.33 46.96 -4.44
N SER A 647 17.93 45.78 -4.23
CA SER A 647 19.39 45.60 -4.30
C SER A 647 19.90 45.71 -5.74
N GLU A 648 19.14 45.22 -6.73
CA GLU A 648 19.48 45.36 -8.14
C GLU A 648 19.44 46.83 -8.60
N LYS A 649 18.46 47.60 -8.11
CA LYS A 649 18.42 49.07 -8.33
C LYS A 649 19.62 49.79 -7.71
N MET A 650 20.01 49.41 -6.49
CA MET A 650 21.18 49.99 -5.83
C MET A 650 22.49 49.64 -6.55
N ASN A 651 22.63 48.42 -7.06
CA ASN A 651 23.81 48.00 -7.83
C ASN A 651 23.89 48.62 -9.22
N LYS A 652 22.77 49.04 -9.84
CA LYS A 652 22.77 49.81 -11.09
C LYS A 652 23.06 51.31 -10.91
N CYS A 653 23.03 51.83 -9.68
CA CYS A 653 23.38 53.22 -9.34
C CYS A 653 24.82 53.39 -8.84
N LYS A 654 25.57 52.30 -8.68
CA LYS A 654 27.03 52.30 -8.51
C LYS A 654 27.67 51.96 -9.85
#